data_AF-A0AAJ6NWW9-F1
#
_entry.id   AF-A0AAJ6NWW9-F1
#
_cell.length_a   1.000
_cell.length_b   1.000
_cell.length_c   1.000
_cell.angle_alpha   90.00
_cell.angle_beta   90.00
_cell.angle_gamma   90.00
#
_symmetry.space_group_name_H-M   'P 1'
#
loop_
_entity.id
_entity.type
_entity.pdbx_description
1 polymer ?
#
loop_
_entity_poly.entity_id
_entity_poly.type
_entity_poly.pdbx_seq_one_letter_code
_entity_poly.pdbx_strand_id
1 'polypeptide(L)'
;MPSHAESSLEAGLVSLKQGNYQTAIAQLEPLASSQGNGTASLQARVGLVMAYARIGEIRKAIALCQSLTQSKNPQVKEWAERALTHLTKSKKTQKTASKNSATGFVAFDNSRSDHAQVSAPSPQKPQNSEVETISSGNSQTLPSHGVQNKFIETTVTPKNSLLNSVGYTQPQEFGVYWRQAKRAKVWQPLRKPSLIPLRLLAAGTFIALFWVMREILKGAMGLVNYTLVKLPYLEPLQFLYRNPTSFLLVVLFTAIALSPWLLDWQLANFYGQRQLSKDVLNNYSRETGRVLHRYCQQRHWQIPKLLILPIAAPFALTYGNLPRNARIVVSQGLLEQLADDEIATIYAGQLGHITHWDFVVMSLVLLVTLPTYRLYQQFSEWGNKLSKGIWHWPVTIAASICYGFWCLLTGTALWLSRLRLYYSDRLAAEITGNPNALTRALLKIAIGVANDIQKAEHTSWQLESLNLLTPVGYQQSISLGSVAGRLTFESLLMWDHLNPYRWWLAINNTHPLIGDRIQRLCQIAYHWHIDPELHLTSQQSLSQQSLKVTRQSFLLQIAPFLGIPLGFLFAGLIWLSWQTAFTLKFLNLKWIYEDWSFVTGCLLIGFSIGLVIRMNSFFPDIKTANVQTDHLLPNLLANPSAIPIDSIKVHIVGKLLGRQGTGNCLAQDLILQSSTGLVKLHHISWLGQSVNPQDLIGRQITVIGWFRRGATPWIDIQTLQTQSGKTIHSPHPIWSTVLAVAAQAWGAYIFLTG
;
A
#
# COMPACT_ATOMS: atom_id res chain seq x y z
N MET A 1 48.17 -11.38 -21.33
CA MET A 1 46.70 -11.45 -21.28
C MET A 1 46.33 -12.80 -20.67
N PRO A 2 45.37 -12.88 -19.73
CA PRO A 2 44.90 -14.16 -19.22
C PRO A 2 44.25 -14.98 -20.35
N SER A 3 44.30 -16.30 -20.25
CA SER A 3 43.66 -17.18 -21.22
C SER A 3 42.13 -17.05 -21.14
N HIS A 4 41.43 -17.31 -22.25
CA HIS A 4 39.96 -17.24 -22.30
C HIS A 4 39.29 -18.17 -21.27
N ALA A 5 39.98 -19.26 -20.87
CA ALA A 5 39.54 -20.19 -19.84
C ALA A 5 39.58 -19.58 -18.42
N GLU A 6 40.61 -18.79 -18.08
CA GLU A 6 40.73 -18.15 -16.77
C GLU A 6 39.68 -17.05 -16.58
N SER A 7 39.45 -16.22 -17.62
CA SER A 7 38.39 -15.21 -17.61
C SER A 7 37.00 -15.83 -17.43
N SER A 8 36.75 -16.98 -18.06
CA SER A 8 35.48 -17.71 -17.93
C SER A 8 35.29 -18.33 -16.53
N LEU A 9 36.37 -18.81 -15.91
CA LEU A 9 36.36 -19.33 -14.55
C LEU A 9 36.04 -18.23 -13.53
N GLU A 10 36.69 -17.07 -13.65
CA GLU A 10 36.49 -15.95 -12.76
C GLU A 10 35.05 -15.43 -12.84
N ALA A 11 34.50 -15.27 -14.05
CA ALA A 11 33.10 -14.90 -14.26
C ALA A 11 32.11 -15.90 -13.61
N GLY A 12 32.37 -17.20 -13.74
CA GLY A 12 31.54 -18.25 -13.14
C GLY A 12 31.59 -18.25 -11.61
N LEU A 13 32.77 -18.05 -11.02
CA LEU A 13 32.95 -17.96 -9.56
C LEU A 13 32.39 -16.65 -8.97
N VAL A 14 32.43 -15.54 -9.72
CA VAL A 14 31.76 -14.29 -9.34
C VAL A 14 30.24 -14.45 -9.38
N SER A 15 29.69 -15.07 -10.44
CA SER A 15 28.25 -15.39 -10.53
C SER A 15 27.78 -16.25 -9.35
N LEU A 16 28.60 -17.22 -8.94
CA LEU A 16 28.32 -18.09 -7.78
C LEU A 16 28.29 -17.31 -6.46
N LYS A 17 29.24 -16.40 -6.23
CA LYS A 17 29.25 -15.51 -5.05
C LYS A 17 28.06 -14.54 -5.02
N GLN A 18 27.56 -14.13 -6.19
CA GLN A 18 26.37 -13.28 -6.33
C GLN A 18 25.05 -14.04 -6.16
N GLY A 19 25.07 -15.37 -6.00
CA GLY A 19 23.86 -16.19 -5.86
C GLY A 19 23.16 -16.55 -7.18
N ASN A 20 23.71 -16.14 -8.32
CA ASN A 20 23.19 -16.46 -9.65
C ASN A 20 23.64 -17.86 -10.08
N TYR A 21 23.13 -18.89 -9.42
CA TYR A 21 23.60 -20.27 -9.56
C TYR A 21 23.42 -20.85 -10.97
N GLN A 22 22.39 -20.43 -11.73
CA GLN A 22 22.16 -20.91 -13.10
C GLN A 22 23.20 -20.36 -14.09
N THR A 23 23.56 -19.08 -14.01
CA THR A 23 24.61 -18.51 -14.87
C THR A 23 26.00 -19.03 -14.47
N ALA A 24 26.22 -19.25 -13.17
CA ALA A 24 27.43 -19.92 -12.67
C ALA A 24 27.57 -21.35 -13.24
N ILE A 25 26.49 -22.15 -13.32
CA ILE A 25 26.54 -23.47 -13.95
C ILE A 25 26.90 -23.35 -15.44
N ALA A 26 26.18 -22.51 -16.20
CA ALA A 26 26.42 -22.34 -17.63
C ALA A 26 27.86 -21.91 -17.98
N GLN A 27 28.52 -21.16 -17.09
CA GLN A 27 29.93 -20.72 -17.27
C GLN A 27 30.97 -21.75 -16.78
N LEU A 28 30.67 -22.52 -15.73
CA LEU A 28 31.61 -23.48 -15.13
C LEU A 28 31.53 -24.89 -15.74
N GLU A 29 30.38 -25.29 -16.28
CA GLU A 29 30.15 -26.62 -16.85
C GLU A 29 31.02 -26.95 -18.08
N PRO A 30 31.27 -26.03 -19.03
CA PRO A 30 32.22 -26.27 -20.13
C PRO A 30 33.65 -26.49 -19.63
N LEU A 31 34.07 -25.73 -18.62
CA LEU A 31 35.42 -25.81 -18.03
C LEU A 31 35.62 -27.12 -17.25
N ALA A 32 34.62 -27.51 -16.46
CA ALA A 32 34.64 -28.76 -15.69
C ALA A 32 34.63 -30.02 -16.57
N SER A 33 34.06 -29.93 -17.77
CA SER A 33 33.98 -31.03 -18.75
C SER A 33 35.32 -31.31 -19.45
N SER A 34 36.29 -30.39 -19.40
CA SER A 34 37.65 -30.65 -19.88
C SER A 34 38.33 -31.75 -19.05
N GLN A 35 38.92 -32.76 -19.71
CA GLN A 35 39.52 -33.93 -19.03
C GLN A 35 40.88 -33.64 -18.35
N GLY A 36 41.37 -32.40 -18.40
CA GLY A 36 42.63 -32.02 -17.74
C GLY A 36 42.49 -31.86 -16.23
N ASN A 37 43.43 -32.43 -15.46
CA ASN A 37 43.59 -32.20 -14.01
C ASN A 37 44.15 -30.79 -13.68
N GLY A 38 43.83 -29.77 -14.48
CA GLY A 38 44.26 -28.39 -14.25
C GLY A 38 43.53 -27.77 -13.06
N THR A 39 44.22 -26.92 -12.30
CA THR A 39 43.67 -26.22 -11.12
C THR A 39 42.36 -25.49 -11.43
N ALA A 40 42.25 -24.90 -12.62
CA ALA A 40 41.03 -24.25 -13.12
C ALA A 40 39.82 -25.21 -13.26
N SER A 41 40.03 -26.43 -13.78
CA SER A 41 38.98 -27.46 -13.92
C SER A 41 38.53 -27.97 -12.54
N LEU A 42 39.47 -28.15 -11.61
CA LEU A 42 39.14 -28.51 -10.22
C LEU A 42 38.34 -27.41 -9.51
N GLN A 43 38.73 -26.14 -9.67
CA GLN A 43 37.98 -25.00 -9.11
C GLN A 43 36.58 -24.87 -9.75
N ALA A 44 36.44 -25.08 -11.06
CA ALA A 44 35.14 -25.11 -11.73
C ALA A 44 34.24 -26.23 -11.19
N ARG A 45 34.76 -27.45 -11.03
CA ARG A 45 34.01 -28.59 -10.45
C ARG A 45 33.59 -28.34 -9.00
N VAL A 46 34.45 -27.76 -8.17
CA VAL A 46 34.13 -27.35 -6.80
C VAL A 46 33.00 -26.30 -6.79
N GLY A 47 33.05 -25.31 -7.69
CA GLY A 47 31.97 -24.34 -7.88
C GLY A 47 30.65 -24.99 -8.31
N LEU A 48 30.67 -25.89 -9.28
CA LEU A 48 29.48 -26.62 -9.73
C LEU A 48 28.83 -27.44 -8.61
N VAL A 49 29.60 -28.12 -7.77
CA VAL A 49 29.05 -28.86 -6.61
C VAL A 49 28.29 -27.92 -5.68
N MET A 50 28.81 -26.71 -5.42
CA MET A 50 28.10 -25.72 -4.60
C MET A 50 26.84 -25.18 -5.30
N ALA A 51 26.90 -24.88 -6.60
CA ALA A 51 25.75 -24.37 -7.36
C ALA A 51 24.62 -25.42 -7.47
N TYR A 52 24.95 -26.66 -7.84
CA TYR A 52 23.99 -27.77 -7.90
C TYR A 52 23.36 -28.09 -6.53
N ALA A 53 24.13 -28.00 -5.44
CA ALA A 53 23.61 -28.15 -4.09
C ALA A 53 22.62 -27.04 -3.69
N ARG A 54 22.81 -25.81 -4.19
CA ARG A 54 21.94 -24.66 -3.91
C ARG A 54 20.65 -24.63 -4.75
N ILE A 55 20.69 -25.10 -5.99
CA ILE A 55 19.50 -25.27 -6.85
C ILE A 55 18.65 -26.50 -6.44
N GLY A 56 19.22 -27.43 -5.64
CA GLY A 56 18.51 -28.61 -5.16
C GLY A 56 18.73 -29.87 -5.99
N GLU A 57 19.61 -29.84 -7.01
CA GLU A 57 20.01 -31.00 -7.80
C GLU A 57 21.06 -31.87 -7.05
N ILE A 58 20.70 -32.30 -5.83
CA ILE A 58 21.61 -33.01 -4.90
C ILE A 58 22.20 -34.28 -5.53
N ARG A 59 21.51 -34.93 -6.48
CA ARG A 59 22.04 -36.11 -7.19
C ARG A 59 23.27 -35.78 -8.05
N LYS A 60 23.23 -34.69 -8.84
CA LYS A 60 24.38 -34.26 -9.66
C LYS A 60 25.51 -33.75 -8.77
N ALA A 61 25.18 -32.98 -7.73
CA ALA A 61 26.15 -32.51 -6.74
C ALA A 61 26.91 -33.67 -6.06
N ILE A 62 26.22 -34.74 -5.66
CA ILE A 62 26.87 -35.93 -5.08
C ILE A 62 27.76 -36.64 -6.10
N ALA A 63 27.32 -36.84 -7.35
CA ALA A 63 28.12 -37.52 -8.37
C ALA A 63 29.41 -36.75 -8.71
N LEU A 64 29.33 -35.42 -8.87
CA LEU A 64 30.50 -34.55 -9.05
C LEU A 64 31.39 -34.52 -7.80
N CYS A 65 30.81 -34.52 -6.60
CA CYS A 65 31.57 -34.55 -5.36
C CYS A 65 32.32 -35.89 -5.18
N GLN A 66 31.70 -37.01 -5.55
CA GLN A 66 32.34 -38.34 -5.58
C GLN A 66 33.55 -38.36 -6.53
N SER A 67 33.45 -37.79 -7.73
CA SER A 67 34.61 -37.74 -8.65
C SER A 67 35.77 -36.88 -8.11
N LEU A 68 35.48 -35.86 -7.28
CA LEU A 68 36.50 -35.04 -6.63
C LEU A 68 37.22 -35.75 -5.47
N THR A 69 36.61 -36.74 -4.81
CA THR A 69 37.30 -37.58 -3.79
C THR A 69 38.43 -38.42 -4.36
N GLN A 70 38.41 -38.68 -5.68
CA GLN A 70 39.46 -39.39 -6.43
C GLN A 70 40.55 -38.46 -6.98
N SER A 71 40.48 -37.15 -6.71
CA SER A 71 41.46 -36.18 -7.22
C SER A 71 42.82 -36.29 -6.50
N LYS A 72 43.90 -36.00 -7.23
CA LYS A 72 45.28 -36.03 -6.70
C LYS A 72 45.63 -34.85 -5.78
N ASN A 73 44.73 -33.86 -5.63
CA ASN A 73 44.98 -32.69 -4.79
C ASN A 73 44.42 -32.91 -3.38
N PRO A 74 45.26 -32.89 -2.32
CA PRO A 74 44.82 -33.21 -0.95
C PRO A 74 43.74 -32.27 -0.42
N GLN A 75 43.82 -30.96 -0.72
CA GLN A 75 42.84 -29.98 -0.24
C GLN A 75 41.46 -30.18 -0.88
N VAL A 76 41.42 -30.48 -2.18
CA VAL A 76 40.16 -30.74 -2.90
C VAL A 76 39.54 -32.05 -2.45
N LYS A 77 40.37 -33.08 -2.20
CA LYS A 77 39.92 -34.36 -1.66
C LYS A 77 39.30 -34.21 -0.26
N GLU A 78 40.00 -33.57 0.67
CA GLU A 78 39.48 -33.33 2.04
C GLU A 78 38.20 -32.49 2.04
N TRP A 79 38.13 -31.46 1.18
CA TRP A 79 36.91 -30.67 1.00
C TRP A 79 35.76 -31.51 0.44
N ALA A 80 36.01 -32.37 -0.55
CA ALA A 80 35.00 -33.23 -1.17
C ALA A 80 34.48 -34.28 -0.18
N GLU A 81 35.34 -34.92 0.61
CA GLU A 81 34.94 -35.86 1.66
C GLU A 81 34.01 -35.19 2.69
N ARG A 82 34.37 -34.00 3.18
CA ARG A 82 33.51 -33.19 4.07
C ARG A 82 32.19 -32.84 3.40
N ALA A 83 32.20 -32.30 2.18
CA ALA A 83 30.99 -31.91 1.45
C ALA A 83 30.04 -33.10 1.21
N LEU A 84 30.57 -34.29 0.91
CA LEU A 84 29.80 -35.50 0.67
C LEU A 84 29.00 -35.94 1.91
N THR A 85 29.56 -35.82 3.12
CA THR A 85 28.81 -36.13 4.36
C THR A 85 27.63 -35.19 4.58
N HIS A 86 27.78 -33.89 4.29
CA HIS A 86 26.69 -32.92 4.36
C HIS A 86 25.60 -33.16 3.30
N LEU A 87 25.99 -33.43 2.04
CA LEU A 87 25.05 -33.68 0.95
C LEU A 87 24.27 -34.99 1.14
N THR A 88 24.90 -36.05 1.64
CA THR A 88 24.24 -37.33 1.92
C THR A 88 23.30 -37.25 3.13
N LYS A 89 23.63 -36.46 4.16
CA LYS A 89 22.71 -36.16 5.27
C LYS A 89 21.46 -35.41 4.77
N SER A 90 21.64 -34.38 3.94
CA SER A 90 20.54 -33.63 3.31
C SER A 90 19.60 -34.53 2.48
N LYS A 91 20.18 -35.45 1.68
CA LYS A 91 19.42 -36.43 0.88
C LYS A 91 18.58 -37.38 1.73
N LYS A 92 19.03 -37.77 2.93
CA LYS A 92 18.20 -38.57 3.86
C LYS A 92 16.99 -37.76 4.34
N THR A 93 17.18 -36.50 4.76
CA THR A 93 16.09 -35.63 5.24
C THR A 93 15.01 -35.40 4.17
N GLN A 94 15.39 -35.14 2.91
CA GLN A 94 14.42 -35.04 1.81
C GLN A 94 13.63 -36.34 1.56
N LYS A 95 14.25 -37.51 1.71
CA LYS A 95 13.58 -38.80 1.51
C LYS A 95 12.55 -39.10 2.62
N THR A 96 12.78 -38.61 3.84
CA THR A 96 11.78 -38.68 4.93
C THR A 96 10.62 -37.72 4.69
N ALA A 97 10.89 -36.48 4.25
CA ALA A 97 9.85 -35.51 3.92
C ALA A 97 8.92 -36.00 2.79
N SER A 98 9.49 -36.60 1.73
CA SER A 98 8.73 -37.18 0.61
C SER A 98 7.90 -38.42 0.98
N LYS A 99 8.18 -39.10 2.10
CA LYS A 99 7.38 -40.26 2.56
C LYS A 99 6.16 -39.84 3.38
N ASN A 100 6.16 -38.64 3.96
CA ASN A 100 5.07 -38.11 4.77
C ASN A 100 4.05 -37.29 3.97
N SER A 101 4.19 -37.19 2.64
CA SER A 101 3.27 -36.49 1.73
C SER A 101 2.49 -37.44 0.81
N ALA A 102 2.39 -38.73 1.17
CA ALA A 102 1.84 -39.79 0.30
C ALA A 102 0.88 -40.73 1.06
N THR A 103 -0.10 -40.17 1.78
CA THR A 103 -1.33 -40.87 2.21
C THR A 103 -2.52 -39.93 2.03
N GLY A 104 -3.26 -40.10 0.94
CA GLY A 104 -4.30 -39.15 0.52
C GLY A 104 -5.05 -39.60 -0.73
N PHE A 105 -5.20 -40.91 -0.91
CA PHE A 105 -6.03 -41.49 -1.97
C PHE A 105 -6.56 -42.83 -1.47
N VAL A 106 -7.89 -42.96 -1.39
CA VAL A 106 -8.58 -44.22 -1.10
C VAL A 106 -9.26 -44.63 -2.41
N ALA A 107 -8.93 -45.81 -2.91
CA ALA A 107 -9.60 -46.38 -4.06
C ALA A 107 -10.99 -46.88 -3.67
N PHE A 108 -11.98 -46.69 -4.55
CA PHE A 108 -13.22 -47.43 -4.49
C PHE A 108 -12.96 -48.86 -4.98
N ASP A 109 -13.34 -49.85 -4.18
CA ASP A 109 -13.54 -51.22 -4.68
C ASP A 109 -14.95 -51.71 -4.32
N ASN A 110 -15.63 -52.24 -5.32
CA ASN A 110 -16.93 -52.88 -5.19
C ASN A 110 -16.75 -54.37 -4.91
N SER A 111 -17.29 -54.88 -3.82
CA SER A 111 -17.87 -56.23 -3.81
C SER A 111 -18.85 -56.41 -2.65
N ARG A 112 -19.93 -57.15 -2.93
CA ARG A 112 -21.01 -57.48 -1.98
C ARG A 112 -20.56 -58.61 -1.06
N SER A 113 -20.97 -58.62 0.20
CA SER A 113 -22.06 -59.50 0.70
C SER A 113 -22.11 -59.59 2.24
N ASP A 114 -23.33 -59.41 2.75
CA ASP A 114 -24.00 -60.20 3.79
C ASP A 114 -23.61 -60.16 5.30
N HIS A 115 -24.62 -59.70 6.06
CA HIS A 115 -25.16 -60.20 7.34
C HIS A 115 -24.57 -59.86 8.74
N ALA A 116 -25.54 -59.65 9.67
CA ALA A 116 -25.49 -59.68 11.15
C ALA A 116 -24.72 -58.54 11.88
N GLN A 117 -25.36 -57.69 12.71
CA GLN A 117 -25.80 -57.91 14.12
C GLN A 117 -24.62 -58.16 15.10
N VAL A 118 -24.53 -57.61 16.32
CA VAL A 118 -25.37 -56.66 17.11
C VAL A 118 -24.53 -56.11 18.31
N SER A 119 -25.05 -55.12 19.06
CA SER A 119 -24.70 -54.74 20.46
C SER A 119 -23.38 -54.02 20.80
N ALA A 120 -23.55 -52.88 21.49
CA ALA A 120 -22.63 -52.33 22.52
C ALA A 120 -23.05 -52.90 23.91
N PRO A 121 -22.36 -52.68 25.07
CA PRO A 121 -21.96 -51.35 25.57
C PRO A 121 -20.63 -51.25 26.38
N SER A 122 -20.34 -50.02 26.82
CA SER A 122 -19.32 -49.50 27.74
C SER A 122 -19.52 -49.95 29.22
N PRO A 123 -18.91 -49.32 30.27
CA PRO A 123 -17.60 -48.63 30.44
C PRO A 123 -16.86 -49.07 31.76
N GLN A 124 -15.67 -48.54 32.08
CA GLN A 124 -15.35 -47.95 33.42
C GLN A 124 -13.97 -47.24 33.49
N LYS A 125 -13.64 -46.66 34.66
CA LYS A 125 -12.80 -45.46 34.85
C LYS A 125 -11.74 -45.67 35.99
N PRO A 126 -11.08 -44.67 36.61
CA PRO A 126 -9.60 -44.56 36.65
C PRO A 126 -8.98 -44.69 38.06
N GLN A 127 -7.65 -44.55 38.18
CA GLN A 127 -6.99 -44.20 39.45
C GLN A 127 -5.69 -43.37 39.25
N ASN A 128 -5.42 -42.46 40.20
CA ASN A 128 -4.23 -41.60 40.32
C ASN A 128 -3.33 -42.10 41.47
N SER A 129 -2.05 -41.68 41.49
CA SER A 129 -1.25 -41.26 42.68
C SER A 129 0.11 -40.70 42.19
N GLU A 130 0.49 -39.47 42.53
CA GLU A 130 1.53 -39.07 43.53
C GLU A 130 2.97 -39.50 43.12
N VAL A 131 3.93 -38.63 42.77
CA VAL A 131 4.56 -37.44 43.44
C VAL A 131 5.46 -37.82 44.61
N GLU A 132 6.78 -37.69 44.41
CA GLU A 132 7.78 -37.52 45.48
C GLU A 132 9.02 -36.76 44.98
N THR A 133 9.78 -36.13 45.90
CA THR A 133 10.84 -35.13 45.58
C THR A 133 12.04 -35.29 46.53
N ILE A 134 13.29 -35.32 46.03
CA ILE A 134 14.53 -35.36 46.85
C ILE A 134 15.66 -34.50 46.23
N SER A 135 16.57 -33.96 47.07
CA SER A 135 17.73 -33.10 46.76
C SER A 135 19.04 -33.73 47.29
N SER A 136 20.27 -33.18 47.26
CA SER A 136 20.91 -31.91 46.80
C SER A 136 22.44 -32.09 46.92
N GLY A 137 23.30 -31.46 46.09
CA GLY A 137 24.76 -31.54 46.31
C GLY A 137 25.73 -30.77 45.39
N ASN A 138 26.44 -29.81 46.01
CA ASN A 138 27.75 -29.17 45.75
C ASN A 138 28.85 -29.97 44.96
N SER A 139 29.95 -29.42 44.40
CA SER A 139 30.48 -28.03 44.17
C SER A 139 31.82 -28.04 43.34
N GLN A 140 32.35 -26.84 42.96
CA GLN A 140 33.74 -26.55 42.45
C GLN A 140 34.10 -27.01 41.00
N THR A 141 34.92 -26.36 40.13
CA THR A 141 35.62 -25.04 40.08
C THR A 141 35.90 -24.59 38.59
N LEU A 142 36.32 -23.33 38.37
CA LEU A 142 36.57 -22.60 37.07
C LEU A 142 37.93 -22.96 36.36
N PRO A 143 38.35 -22.38 35.18
CA PRO A 143 37.68 -21.47 34.19
C PRO A 143 37.88 -21.82 32.68
N SER A 144 37.15 -21.11 31.78
CA SER A 144 37.70 -20.28 30.67
C SER A 144 36.91 -20.26 29.33
N HIS A 145 36.85 -19.06 28.74
CA HIS A 145 36.50 -18.66 27.36
C HIS A 145 35.42 -19.39 26.53
N GLY A 146 34.28 -18.70 26.37
CA GLY A 146 33.79 -18.33 25.02
C GLY A 146 32.67 -19.17 24.40
N VAL A 147 31.40 -18.82 24.66
CA VAL A 147 30.26 -19.26 23.83
C VAL A 147 29.30 -18.09 23.58
N GLN A 148 28.85 -17.95 22.33
CA GLN A 148 27.77 -17.06 21.93
C GLN A 148 26.43 -17.61 22.41
N ASN A 149 25.71 -16.88 23.26
CA ASN A 149 24.34 -17.28 23.63
C ASN A 149 23.38 -17.06 22.44
N LYS A 150 22.92 -18.17 21.86
CA LYS A 150 21.64 -18.24 21.14
C LYS A 150 20.53 -17.90 22.13
N PHE A 151 19.95 -16.71 22.02
CA PHE A 151 18.60 -16.50 22.52
C PHE A 151 17.61 -17.00 21.47
N ILE A 152 16.99 -18.15 21.75
CA ILE A 152 15.72 -18.54 21.15
C ILE A 152 14.66 -17.78 21.94
N GLU A 153 13.93 -16.88 21.28
CA GLU A 153 12.83 -16.16 21.92
C GLU A 153 11.77 -17.17 22.37
N THR A 154 11.62 -17.31 23.69
CA THR A 154 10.52 -18.06 24.30
C THR A 154 9.46 -17.04 24.68
N THR A 155 8.39 -16.96 23.90
CA THR A 155 7.33 -15.96 24.11
C THR A 155 6.64 -16.19 25.45
N VAL A 156 6.86 -15.28 26.40
CA VAL A 156 6.16 -15.30 27.69
C VAL A 156 4.71 -14.86 27.46
N THR A 157 3.77 -15.80 27.49
CA THR A 157 2.34 -15.50 27.51
C THR A 157 1.92 -14.90 28.86
N PRO A 158 1.37 -13.68 28.92
CA PRO A 158 0.73 -13.19 30.12
C PRO A 158 -0.63 -13.89 30.29
N LYS A 159 -0.74 -14.77 31.29
CA LYS A 159 -2.07 -15.21 31.77
C LYS A 159 -2.75 -14.00 32.43
N ASN A 160 -3.79 -13.47 31.79
CA ASN A 160 -4.96 -12.96 32.50
C ASN A 160 -6.17 -12.92 31.55
N SER A 161 -7.18 -13.73 31.88
CA SER A 161 -8.39 -13.94 31.10
C SER A 161 -9.47 -12.93 31.47
N LEU A 162 -9.80 -12.02 30.55
CA LEU A 162 -11.10 -11.34 30.48
C LEU A 162 -11.40 -11.08 28.99
N LEU A 163 -12.58 -11.50 28.52
CA LEU A 163 -13.07 -11.51 27.13
C LEU A 163 -12.51 -12.61 26.20
N ASN A 164 -13.00 -13.84 26.37
CA ASN A 164 -12.98 -14.86 25.32
C ASN A 164 -14.20 -14.72 24.39
N SER A 165 -13.99 -14.65 23.07
CA SER A 165 -14.77 -15.36 22.01
C SER A 165 -14.65 -14.73 20.60
N VAL A 166 -13.44 -14.43 20.13
CA VAL A 166 -13.16 -14.36 18.69
C VAL A 166 -11.91 -15.18 18.40
N GLY A 167 -12.04 -16.20 17.55
CA GLY A 167 -10.93 -17.08 17.17
C GLY A 167 -9.97 -16.38 16.22
N TYR A 168 -8.96 -15.68 16.76
CA TYR A 168 -7.88 -15.11 15.96
C TYR A 168 -6.90 -16.20 15.53
N THR A 169 -7.07 -16.74 14.33
CA THR A 169 -6.06 -17.58 13.69
C THR A 169 -4.80 -16.73 13.46
N GLN A 170 -3.68 -17.11 14.07
CA GLN A 170 -2.39 -16.48 13.82
C GLN A 170 -2.11 -16.47 12.30
N PRO A 171 -1.65 -15.34 11.73
CA PRO A 171 -1.35 -15.27 10.31
C PRO A 171 -0.22 -16.25 9.95
N GLN A 172 -0.31 -16.88 8.78
CA GLN A 172 0.86 -17.55 8.19
C GLN A 172 1.95 -16.51 7.96
N GLU A 173 3.07 -16.66 8.66
CA GLU A 173 4.25 -15.83 8.43
C GLU A 173 4.87 -16.18 7.06
N PHE A 174 4.57 -15.37 6.04
CA PHE A 174 5.44 -15.28 4.89
C PHE A 174 6.80 -14.75 5.37
N GLY A 175 7.88 -15.50 5.09
CA GLY A 175 9.20 -15.29 5.69
C GLY A 175 9.89 -14.00 5.25
N VAL A 176 9.44 -12.86 5.78
CA VAL A 176 10.09 -11.56 5.61
C VAL A 176 11.33 -11.51 6.49
N TYR A 177 12.51 -11.46 5.87
CA TYR A 177 13.77 -11.27 6.58
C TYR A 177 13.91 -9.82 7.05
N TRP A 178 14.02 -9.63 8.37
CA TRP A 178 14.37 -8.35 8.99
C TRP A 178 15.85 -8.36 9.36
N ARG A 179 16.59 -7.31 8.97
CA ARG A 179 18.00 -7.16 9.33
C ARG A 179 18.16 -6.83 10.82
N GLN A 180 17.13 -6.26 11.44
CA GLN A 180 17.13 -5.77 12.82
C GLN A 180 18.32 -4.81 13.07
N ALA A 181 18.46 -3.86 12.14
CA ALA A 181 19.53 -2.89 12.18
C ALA A 181 19.42 -2.00 13.43
N LYS A 182 20.59 -1.71 14.02
CA LYS A 182 20.72 -1.13 15.37
C LYS A 182 20.23 0.33 15.43
N ARG A 183 19.79 0.73 16.63
CA ARG A 183 19.58 2.13 17.04
C ARG A 183 20.92 2.87 17.21
N ALA A 184 20.93 4.19 17.00
CA ALA A 184 22.05 5.04 17.43
C ALA A 184 22.11 5.13 18.97
N LYS A 185 23.28 4.86 19.58
CA LYS A 185 23.46 4.99 21.04
C LYS A 185 23.55 6.46 21.48
N VAL A 186 24.22 7.27 20.67
CA VAL A 186 24.35 8.72 20.77
C VAL A 186 24.20 9.24 19.34
N TRP A 187 23.43 10.30 19.13
CA TRP A 187 23.21 10.88 17.82
C TRP A 187 23.24 12.40 17.88
N GLN A 188 23.64 13.02 16.76
CA GLN A 188 23.63 14.47 16.63
C GLN A 188 22.22 14.97 16.30
N PRO A 189 21.79 16.13 16.84
CA PRO A 189 20.50 16.72 16.51
C PRO A 189 20.45 17.07 15.02
N LEU A 190 19.28 16.86 14.39
CA LEU A 190 19.13 17.10 12.97
C LEU A 190 18.97 18.60 12.70
N ARG A 191 19.49 19.11 11.57
CA ARG A 191 19.28 20.51 11.16
C ARG A 191 17.77 20.83 11.19
N LYS A 192 17.38 21.90 11.88
CA LYS A 192 15.95 22.28 11.99
C LYS A 192 15.37 22.55 10.59
N PRO A 193 14.30 21.85 10.16
CA PRO A 193 13.67 22.08 8.86
C PRO A 193 12.84 23.37 8.89
N SER A 194 12.66 24.01 7.74
CA SER A 194 11.75 25.16 7.64
C SER A 194 10.30 24.70 7.79
N LEU A 195 9.54 25.32 8.70
CA LEU A 195 8.11 25.01 8.90
C LEU A 195 7.18 25.82 7.98
N ILE A 196 7.73 26.77 7.22
CA ILE A 196 6.99 27.64 6.29
C ILE A 196 6.13 26.84 5.29
N PRO A 197 6.65 25.87 4.51
CA PRO A 197 5.82 25.15 3.54
C PRO A 197 4.71 24.34 4.23
N LEU A 198 4.96 23.77 5.40
CA LEU A 198 3.96 23.05 6.18
C LEU A 198 2.84 23.97 6.67
N ARG A 199 3.17 25.17 7.16
CA ARG A 199 2.21 26.20 7.60
C ARG A 199 1.40 26.77 6.45
N LEU A 200 2.04 27.08 5.31
CA LEU A 200 1.35 27.56 4.11
C LEU A 200 0.36 26.51 3.59
N LEU A 201 0.76 25.24 3.60
CA LEU A 201 -0.09 24.14 3.16
C LEU A 201 -1.23 23.86 4.15
N ALA A 202 -1.02 24.06 5.45
CA ALA A 202 -2.07 23.99 6.47
C ALA A 202 -3.10 25.12 6.31
N ALA A 203 -2.65 26.35 6.06
CA ALA A 203 -3.53 27.48 5.74
C ALA A 203 -4.29 27.24 4.42
N GLY A 204 -3.60 26.75 3.38
CA GLY A 204 -4.20 26.37 2.10
C GLY A 204 -5.26 25.28 2.24
N THR A 205 -5.03 24.25 3.07
CA THR A 205 -6.04 23.22 3.39
C THR A 205 -7.25 23.80 4.11
N PHE A 206 -7.07 24.69 5.08
CA PHE A 206 -8.20 25.37 5.73
C PHE A 206 -9.02 26.22 4.74
N ILE A 207 -8.35 26.98 3.87
CA ILE A 207 -8.99 27.79 2.83
C ILE A 207 -9.74 26.89 1.83
N ALA A 208 -9.12 25.82 1.35
CA ALA A 208 -9.74 24.87 0.42
C ALA A 208 -10.97 24.18 1.05
N LEU A 209 -10.87 23.72 2.30
CA LEU A 209 -11.99 23.15 3.06
C LEU A 209 -13.13 24.17 3.21
N PHE A 210 -12.82 25.41 3.59
CA PHE A 210 -13.80 26.48 3.70
C PHE A 210 -14.53 26.74 2.37
N TRP A 211 -13.81 26.86 1.25
CA TRP A 211 -14.43 27.08 -0.06
C TRP A 211 -15.29 25.90 -0.51
N VAL A 212 -14.81 24.66 -0.37
CA VAL A 212 -15.60 23.45 -0.71
C VAL A 212 -16.86 23.38 0.15
N MET A 213 -16.76 23.57 1.47
CA MET A 213 -17.93 23.58 2.35
C MET A 213 -18.90 24.73 2.06
N ARG A 214 -18.40 25.91 1.67
CA ARG A 214 -19.22 27.07 1.28
C ARG A 214 -20.06 26.78 0.05
N GLU A 215 -19.47 26.19 -0.99
CA GLU A 215 -20.21 25.89 -2.22
C GLU A 215 -21.15 24.68 -2.04
N ILE A 216 -20.77 23.66 -1.25
CA ILE A 216 -21.70 22.59 -0.84
C ILE A 216 -22.90 23.17 -0.07
N LEU A 217 -22.66 24.05 0.90
CA LEU A 217 -23.70 24.65 1.72
C LEU A 217 -24.62 25.56 0.89
N LYS A 218 -24.08 26.42 0.03
CA LYS A 218 -24.88 27.21 -0.93
C LYS A 218 -25.70 26.34 -1.86
N GLY A 219 -25.10 25.28 -2.42
CA GLY A 219 -25.80 24.34 -3.30
C GLY A 219 -26.97 23.67 -2.59
N ALA A 220 -26.78 23.25 -1.34
CA ALA A 220 -27.84 22.71 -0.50
C ALA A 220 -28.94 23.75 -0.19
N MET A 221 -28.56 24.97 0.22
CA MET A 221 -29.53 26.06 0.48
C MET A 221 -30.35 26.41 -0.76
N GLY A 222 -29.71 26.51 -1.92
CA GLY A 222 -30.36 26.77 -3.21
C GLY A 222 -31.28 25.63 -3.65
N LEU A 223 -30.86 24.37 -3.47
CA LEU A 223 -31.68 23.20 -3.76
C LEU A 223 -32.93 23.15 -2.86
N VAL A 224 -32.77 23.37 -1.55
CA VAL A 224 -33.90 23.42 -0.61
C VAL A 224 -34.88 24.52 -1.00
N ASN A 225 -34.42 25.75 -1.25
CA ASN A 225 -35.27 26.85 -1.69
C ASN A 225 -35.99 26.53 -3.01
N TYR A 226 -35.29 25.96 -3.99
CA TYR A 226 -35.90 25.54 -5.25
C TYR A 226 -37.00 24.49 -5.06
N THR A 227 -36.81 23.53 -4.13
CA THR A 227 -37.86 22.55 -3.79
C THR A 227 -39.04 23.18 -3.05
N LEU A 228 -38.80 24.14 -2.14
CA LEU A 228 -39.87 24.85 -1.42
C LEU A 228 -40.73 25.69 -2.37
N VAL A 229 -40.12 26.47 -3.28
CA VAL A 229 -40.84 27.26 -4.29
C VAL A 229 -41.75 26.39 -5.18
N LYS A 230 -41.41 25.12 -5.39
CA LYS A 230 -42.20 24.16 -6.17
C LYS A 230 -43.29 23.44 -5.37
N LEU A 231 -43.32 23.56 -4.04
CA LEU A 231 -44.31 22.93 -3.18
C LEU A 231 -45.42 23.95 -2.85
N PRO A 232 -46.69 23.71 -3.23
CA PRO A 232 -47.74 24.73 -3.20
C PRO A 232 -48.20 25.20 -1.80
N TYR A 233 -47.61 24.66 -0.72
CA TYR A 233 -48.03 24.91 0.66
C TYR A 233 -46.91 25.42 1.58
N LEU A 234 -45.72 25.76 1.05
CA LEU A 234 -44.57 26.20 1.86
C LEU A 234 -43.93 27.48 1.31
N GLU A 235 -43.81 28.49 2.16
CA GLU A 235 -43.07 29.71 1.81
C GLU A 235 -41.54 29.47 1.79
N PRO A 236 -40.80 30.10 0.86
CA PRO A 236 -39.34 30.02 0.84
C PRO A 236 -38.72 30.65 2.10
N LEU A 237 -37.83 29.91 2.75
CA LEU A 237 -37.18 30.35 3.98
C LEU A 237 -36.15 31.45 3.69
N GLN A 238 -36.50 32.71 3.99
CA GLN A 238 -35.69 33.89 3.67
C GLN A 238 -34.23 33.80 4.12
N PHE A 239 -33.95 33.15 5.26
CA PHE A 239 -32.57 32.98 5.74
C PHE A 239 -31.70 32.10 4.82
N LEU A 240 -32.29 31.21 4.02
CA LEU A 240 -31.57 30.37 3.05
C LEU A 240 -31.11 31.14 1.80
N TYR A 241 -31.57 32.37 1.59
CA TYR A 241 -31.01 33.27 0.56
C TYR A 241 -29.82 34.11 1.08
N ARG A 242 -29.59 34.14 2.40
CA ARG A 242 -28.47 34.88 2.99
C ARG A 242 -27.15 34.19 2.67
N ASN A 243 -26.15 34.98 2.26
CA ASN A 243 -24.80 34.48 2.00
C ASN A 243 -24.20 33.78 3.25
N PRO A 244 -23.92 32.46 3.22
CA PRO A 244 -23.50 31.71 4.41
C PRO A 244 -22.03 31.91 4.81
N THR A 245 -21.26 32.70 4.04
CA THR A 245 -19.80 32.89 4.20
C THR A 245 -19.40 33.19 5.66
N SER A 246 -19.97 34.21 6.30
CA SER A 246 -19.59 34.60 7.67
C SER A 246 -20.03 33.59 8.73
N PHE A 247 -21.22 32.99 8.56
CA PHE A 247 -21.72 31.94 9.45
C PHE A 247 -20.81 30.71 9.40
N LEU A 248 -20.43 30.26 8.20
CA LEU A 248 -19.54 29.12 8.01
C LEU A 248 -18.16 29.37 8.64
N LEU A 249 -17.59 30.57 8.52
CA LEU A 249 -16.32 30.90 9.20
C LEU A 249 -16.44 30.76 10.72
N VAL A 250 -17.48 31.33 11.33
CA VAL A 250 -17.73 31.19 12.78
C VAL A 250 -17.90 29.73 13.18
N VAL A 251 -18.66 28.95 12.41
CA VAL A 251 -18.82 27.50 12.62
C VAL A 251 -17.49 26.77 12.53
N LEU A 252 -16.63 27.05 11.56
CA LEU A 252 -15.33 26.38 11.43
C LEU A 252 -14.35 26.74 12.56
N PHE A 253 -14.29 28.00 13.00
CA PHE A 253 -13.46 28.37 14.15
C PHE A 253 -13.99 27.74 15.45
N THR A 254 -15.31 27.71 15.64
CA THR A 254 -15.94 26.99 16.75
C THR A 254 -15.68 25.49 16.67
N ALA A 255 -15.71 24.90 15.47
CA ALA A 255 -15.40 23.50 15.23
C ALA A 255 -13.94 23.16 15.53
N ILE A 256 -12.96 24.04 15.21
CA ILE A 256 -11.57 23.87 15.67
C ILE A 256 -11.53 23.88 17.21
N ALA A 257 -12.19 24.84 17.86
CA ALA A 257 -12.22 24.96 19.31
C ALA A 257 -12.84 23.73 19.99
N LEU A 258 -13.90 23.15 19.43
CA LEU A 258 -14.61 22.00 19.99
C LEU A 258 -14.12 20.63 19.47
N SER A 259 -13.29 20.60 18.41
CA SER A 259 -12.80 19.38 17.75
C SER A 259 -12.28 18.29 18.69
N PRO A 260 -11.58 18.55 19.82
CA PRO A 260 -11.06 17.47 20.65
C PRO A 260 -12.18 16.65 21.32
N TRP A 261 -13.29 17.27 21.69
CA TRP A 261 -14.43 16.59 22.33
C TRP A 261 -15.42 16.03 21.31
N LEU A 262 -15.63 16.73 20.19
CA LEU A 262 -16.49 16.23 19.12
C LEU A 262 -15.89 14.99 18.45
N LEU A 263 -14.57 14.94 18.26
CA LEU A 263 -13.89 13.74 17.75
C LEU A 263 -13.85 12.59 18.77
N ASP A 264 -13.73 12.86 20.08
CA ASP A 264 -13.92 11.82 21.10
C ASP A 264 -15.29 11.16 20.95
N TRP A 265 -16.35 11.97 20.85
CA TRP A 265 -17.73 11.50 20.69
C TRP A 265 -17.94 10.76 19.36
N GLN A 266 -17.45 11.29 18.23
CA GLN A 266 -17.57 10.61 16.93
C GLN A 266 -16.83 9.26 16.92
N LEU A 267 -15.57 9.20 17.36
CA LEU A 267 -14.77 7.97 17.32
C LEU A 267 -15.23 6.93 18.35
N ALA A 268 -15.73 7.36 19.52
CA ALA A 268 -16.37 6.47 20.48
C ALA A 268 -17.65 5.85 19.91
N ASN A 269 -18.55 6.66 19.35
CA ASN A 269 -19.85 6.20 18.87
C ASN A 269 -19.79 5.44 17.55
N PHE A 270 -18.89 5.82 16.63
CA PHE A 270 -18.79 5.18 15.32
C PHE A 270 -17.91 3.93 15.37
N TYR A 271 -16.78 3.98 16.08
CA TYR A 271 -15.72 2.97 16.02
C TYR A 271 -15.34 2.35 17.38
N GLY A 272 -16.07 2.66 18.46
CA GLY A 272 -15.88 2.01 19.75
C GLY A 272 -14.57 2.39 20.45
N GLN A 273 -14.08 3.61 20.24
CA GLN A 273 -12.87 4.15 20.88
C GLN A 273 -12.93 4.03 22.41
N ARG A 274 -11.84 3.54 23.01
CA ARG A 274 -11.67 3.39 24.47
C ARG A 274 -10.40 4.10 24.94
N GLN A 275 -10.31 4.37 26.24
CA GLN A 275 -9.08 4.87 26.84
C GLN A 275 -8.03 3.75 26.93
N LEU A 276 -6.80 4.05 26.51
CA LEU A 276 -5.65 3.17 26.69
C LEU A 276 -4.98 3.51 28.03
N SER A 277 -5.00 2.58 28.98
CA SER A 277 -4.28 2.79 30.25
C SER A 277 -2.77 2.67 30.04
N LYS A 278 -2.00 3.35 30.90
CA LYS A 278 -0.54 3.32 30.85
C LYS A 278 -0.01 1.91 31.08
N ASP A 279 -0.66 1.11 31.92
CA ASP A 279 -0.24 -0.24 32.28
C ASP A 279 -0.43 -1.21 31.11
N VAL A 280 -1.55 -1.11 30.39
CA VAL A 280 -1.76 -1.86 29.14
C VAL A 280 -0.72 -1.46 28.10
N LEU A 281 -0.47 -0.16 27.90
CA LEU A 281 0.57 0.28 26.98
C LEU A 281 1.96 -0.21 27.39
N ASN A 282 2.32 -0.19 28.67
CA ASN A 282 3.60 -0.69 29.19
C ASN A 282 3.78 -2.21 29.02
N ASN A 283 2.70 -2.98 28.83
CA ASN A 283 2.78 -4.41 28.51
C ASN A 283 3.16 -4.65 27.04
N TYR A 284 2.73 -3.78 26.12
CA TYR A 284 3.11 -3.84 24.69
C TYR A 284 4.43 -3.11 24.39
N SER A 285 4.61 -1.90 24.94
CA SER A 285 5.78 -1.05 24.71
C SER A 285 6.15 -0.22 25.93
N ARG A 286 7.22 -0.63 26.62
CA ARG A 286 7.83 0.12 27.73
C ARG A 286 8.63 1.32 27.23
N GLU A 287 9.18 1.23 26.02
CA GLU A 287 9.90 2.32 25.40
C GLU A 287 8.97 3.50 25.10
N THR A 288 7.76 3.26 24.61
CA THR A 288 6.77 4.32 24.33
C THR A 288 6.51 5.19 25.55
N GLY A 289 6.29 4.59 26.72
CA GLY A 289 6.09 5.33 27.97
C GLY A 289 7.26 6.26 28.31
N ARG A 290 8.50 5.78 28.12
CA ARG A 290 9.73 6.57 28.32
C ARG A 290 9.88 7.69 27.30
N VAL A 291 9.57 7.43 26.03
CA VAL A 291 9.63 8.40 24.93
C VAL A 291 8.63 9.53 25.15
N LEU A 292 7.36 9.20 25.44
CA LEU A 292 6.30 10.16 25.75
C LEU A 292 6.69 11.03 26.94
N HIS A 293 7.08 10.41 28.06
CA HIS A 293 7.43 11.13 29.29
C HIS A 293 8.60 12.11 29.08
N ARG A 294 9.72 11.62 28.54
CA ARG A 294 10.92 12.43 28.27
C ARG A 294 10.63 13.61 27.35
N TYR A 295 9.91 13.39 26.23
CA TYR A 295 9.65 14.46 25.27
C TYR A 295 8.64 15.49 25.80
N CYS A 296 7.58 15.05 26.47
CA CYS A 296 6.61 15.95 27.09
C CYS A 296 7.26 16.79 28.20
N GLN A 297 8.14 16.22 29.03
CA GLN A 297 8.91 16.97 30.03
C GLN A 297 9.83 18.02 29.38
N GLN A 298 10.60 17.66 28.35
CA GLN A 298 11.46 18.59 27.60
C GLN A 298 10.69 19.75 26.93
N ARG A 299 9.38 19.60 26.72
CA ARG A 299 8.50 20.61 26.13
C ARG A 299 7.60 21.34 27.14
N HIS A 300 7.67 20.97 28.43
CA HIS A 300 6.72 21.40 29.46
C HIS A 300 5.24 21.15 29.06
N TRP A 301 4.96 20.01 28.42
CA TRP A 301 3.62 19.59 28.02
C TRP A 301 3.07 18.50 28.94
N GLN A 302 1.74 18.47 29.06
CA GLN A 302 1.04 17.29 29.58
C GLN A 302 1.16 16.14 28.57
N ILE A 303 1.20 14.90 29.06
CA ILE A 303 1.19 13.72 28.19
C ILE A 303 -0.17 13.66 27.47
N PRO A 304 -0.21 13.54 26.12
CA PRO A 304 -1.44 13.42 25.36
C PRO A 304 -2.34 12.29 25.88
N LYS A 305 -3.67 12.45 25.75
CA LYS A 305 -4.60 11.37 26.10
C LYS A 305 -4.38 10.18 25.14
N LEU A 306 -4.18 9.00 25.71
CA LEU A 306 -3.92 7.78 24.96
C LEU A 306 -5.22 6.98 24.81
N LEU A 307 -5.52 6.60 23.57
CA LEU A 307 -6.79 6.00 23.17
C LEU A 307 -6.52 4.79 22.27
N ILE A 308 -7.46 3.85 22.25
CA ILE A 308 -7.37 2.62 21.45
C ILE A 308 -8.67 2.33 20.70
N LEU A 309 -8.54 1.83 19.47
CA LEU A 309 -9.62 1.35 18.62
C LEU A 309 -9.52 -0.18 18.44
N PRO A 310 -10.61 -0.94 18.61
CA PRO A 310 -10.62 -2.41 18.49
C PRO A 310 -10.64 -2.85 17.01
N ILE A 311 -9.56 -2.55 16.28
CA ILE A 311 -9.40 -2.81 14.84
C ILE A 311 -8.09 -3.58 14.61
N ALA A 312 -8.12 -4.60 13.74
CA ALA A 312 -6.99 -5.47 13.45
C ALA A 312 -6.01 -4.91 12.39
N ALA A 313 -6.46 -4.04 11.48
CA ALA A 313 -5.57 -3.23 10.65
C ALA A 313 -4.69 -2.31 11.54
N PRO A 314 -3.35 -2.36 11.45
CA PRO A 314 -2.47 -1.54 12.26
C PRO A 314 -2.42 -0.08 11.76
N PHE A 315 -2.81 0.87 12.61
CA PHE A 315 -2.61 2.30 12.36
C PHE A 315 -2.54 3.13 13.66
N ALA A 316 -2.09 4.38 13.52
CA ALA A 316 -2.15 5.40 14.56
C ALA A 316 -2.64 6.73 13.96
N LEU A 317 -3.22 7.60 14.79
CA LEU A 317 -3.57 8.97 14.41
C LEU A 317 -3.52 9.91 15.62
N THR A 318 -3.45 11.21 15.35
CA THR A 318 -3.43 12.27 16.37
C THR A 318 -4.46 13.34 16.04
N TYR A 319 -5.24 13.76 17.04
CA TYR A 319 -6.18 14.87 16.91
C TYR A 319 -6.27 15.75 18.15
N GLY A 320 -6.89 16.92 18.00
CA GLY A 320 -7.05 17.96 19.01
C GLY A 320 -6.72 19.35 18.44
N ASN A 321 -6.73 20.36 19.31
CA ASN A 321 -6.55 21.77 18.94
C ASN A 321 -5.39 22.49 19.66
N LEU A 322 -4.87 21.90 20.72
CA LEU A 322 -3.80 22.43 21.58
C LEU A 322 -3.00 21.22 22.09
N PRO A 323 -1.67 21.31 22.29
CA PRO A 323 -0.86 20.21 22.83
C PRO A 323 -1.38 19.63 24.15
N ARG A 324 -1.87 20.48 25.08
CA ARG A 324 -2.52 20.05 26.34
C ARG A 324 -3.80 19.21 26.14
N ASN A 325 -4.46 19.37 25.00
CA ASN A 325 -5.70 18.68 24.63
C ASN A 325 -5.46 17.64 23.51
N ALA A 326 -4.19 17.34 23.19
CA ALA A 326 -3.87 16.38 22.14
C ALA A 326 -4.24 14.96 22.58
N ARG A 327 -4.64 14.16 21.59
CA ARG A 327 -5.08 12.78 21.73
C ARG A 327 -4.35 11.94 20.69
N ILE A 328 -3.78 10.82 21.14
CA ILE A 328 -3.13 9.84 20.26
C ILE A 328 -3.95 8.56 20.33
N VAL A 329 -4.48 8.15 19.17
CA VAL A 329 -5.23 6.91 19.02
C VAL A 329 -4.37 5.90 18.28
N VAL A 330 -4.38 4.65 18.76
CA VAL A 330 -3.82 3.49 18.04
C VAL A 330 -4.89 2.42 17.83
N SER A 331 -4.77 1.65 16.76
CA SER A 331 -5.52 0.40 16.61
C SER A 331 -4.95 -0.70 17.50
N GLN A 332 -5.78 -1.64 17.95
CA GLN A 332 -5.36 -2.89 18.60
C GLN A 332 -4.28 -3.64 17.77
N GLY A 333 -4.51 -3.81 16.47
CA GLY A 333 -3.57 -4.50 15.59
C GLY A 333 -2.19 -3.86 15.48
N LEU A 334 -2.04 -2.55 15.76
CA LEU A 334 -0.74 -1.90 15.80
C LEU A 334 0.08 -2.34 17.02
N LEU A 335 -0.57 -2.47 18.18
CA LEU A 335 0.09 -2.94 19.40
C LEU A 335 0.43 -4.44 19.34
N GLU A 336 -0.36 -5.22 18.60
CA GLU A 336 -0.15 -6.66 18.44
C GLU A 336 0.91 -7.04 17.38
N GLN A 337 1.16 -6.18 16.38
CA GLN A 337 2.00 -6.51 15.21
C GLN A 337 3.37 -5.81 15.20
N LEU A 338 3.57 -4.78 16.02
CA LEU A 338 4.82 -4.04 16.13
C LEU A 338 5.58 -4.37 17.42
N ALA A 339 6.91 -4.32 17.36
CA ALA A 339 7.79 -4.47 18.52
C ALA A 339 7.84 -3.20 19.40
N ASP A 340 8.40 -3.30 20.62
CA ASP A 340 8.49 -2.20 21.59
C ASP A 340 9.11 -0.91 20.99
N ASP A 341 10.22 -1.03 20.26
CA ASP A 341 10.91 0.11 19.64
C ASP A 341 10.15 0.64 18.41
N GLU A 342 9.54 -0.24 17.60
CA GLU A 342 8.68 0.10 16.47
C GLU A 342 7.45 0.91 16.93
N ILE A 343 6.72 0.45 17.95
CA ILE A 343 5.59 1.19 18.56
C ILE A 343 6.06 2.57 19.04
N ALA A 344 7.21 2.63 19.73
CA ALA A 344 7.77 3.89 20.22
C ALA A 344 8.11 4.88 19.10
N THR A 345 8.57 4.42 17.93
CA THR A 345 8.76 5.31 16.77
C THR A 345 7.45 5.86 16.21
N ILE A 346 6.38 5.06 16.18
CA ILE A 346 5.07 5.55 15.72
C ILE A 346 4.52 6.62 16.67
N TYR A 347 4.57 6.39 18.00
CA TYR A 347 4.19 7.40 18.98
C TYR A 347 5.06 8.67 18.92
N ALA A 348 6.36 8.54 18.62
CA ALA A 348 7.23 9.69 18.39
C ALA A 348 6.84 10.49 17.13
N GLY A 349 6.37 9.84 16.08
CA GLY A 349 5.78 10.50 14.91
C GLY A 349 4.47 11.23 15.24
N GLN A 350 3.63 10.61 16.07
CA GLN A 350 2.41 11.24 16.58
C GLN A 350 2.71 12.50 17.43
N LEU A 351 3.71 12.46 18.31
CA LEU A 351 4.27 13.66 18.97
C LEU A 351 4.79 14.71 17.98
N GLY A 352 5.29 14.27 16.83
CA GLY A 352 5.75 15.15 15.75
C GLY A 352 4.62 15.99 15.15
N HIS A 353 3.44 15.42 14.97
CA HIS A 353 2.25 16.17 14.52
C HIS A 353 1.82 17.25 15.53
N ILE A 354 1.89 16.94 16.83
CA ILE A 354 1.61 17.89 17.92
C ILE A 354 2.64 19.04 17.88
N THR A 355 3.92 18.71 17.74
CA THR A 355 5.02 19.68 17.71
C THR A 355 4.94 20.65 16.54
N HIS A 356 4.51 20.17 15.37
CA HIS A 356 4.40 21.00 14.17
C HIS A 356 3.03 21.68 14.02
N TRP A 357 2.08 21.42 14.93
CA TRP A 357 0.71 21.94 14.92
C TRP A 357 -0.15 21.55 13.69
N ASP A 358 0.33 20.63 12.83
CA ASP A 358 -0.41 20.16 11.66
C ASP A 358 -1.71 19.42 12.03
N PHE A 359 -1.72 18.80 13.22
CA PHE A 359 -2.86 18.05 13.73
C PHE A 359 -4.13 18.90 13.93
N VAL A 360 -4.02 20.23 14.12
CA VAL A 360 -5.18 21.10 14.35
C VAL A 360 -6.05 21.21 13.10
N VAL A 361 -5.43 21.48 11.95
CA VAL A 361 -6.15 21.53 10.67
C VAL A 361 -6.64 20.14 10.27
N MET A 362 -5.83 19.10 10.49
CA MET A 362 -6.27 17.72 10.22
C MET A 362 -7.42 17.25 11.14
N SER A 363 -7.51 17.75 12.36
CA SER A 363 -8.65 17.49 13.26
C SER A 363 -9.93 18.12 12.72
N LEU A 364 -9.86 19.35 12.19
CA LEU A 364 -11.01 19.97 11.54
C LEU A 364 -11.45 19.19 10.29
N VAL A 365 -10.50 18.78 9.43
CA VAL A 365 -10.81 17.99 8.24
C VAL A 365 -11.45 16.66 8.62
N LEU A 366 -10.91 15.95 9.61
CA LEU A 366 -11.49 14.70 10.10
C LEU A 366 -12.90 14.91 10.68
N LEU A 367 -13.09 15.96 11.48
CA LEU A 367 -14.37 16.29 12.13
C LEU A 367 -15.51 16.53 11.13
N VAL A 368 -15.18 17.05 9.93
CA VAL A 368 -16.14 17.29 8.84
C VAL A 368 -16.31 16.07 7.95
N THR A 369 -15.22 15.37 7.60
CA THR A 369 -15.26 14.20 6.70
C THR A 369 -15.90 12.97 7.34
N LEU A 370 -15.69 12.75 8.64
CA LEU A 370 -16.12 11.53 9.33
C LEU A 370 -17.65 11.38 9.41
N PRO A 371 -18.46 12.42 9.72
CA PRO A 371 -19.92 12.36 9.60
C PRO A 371 -20.40 12.11 8.17
N THR A 372 -19.80 12.76 7.16
CA THR A 372 -20.15 12.57 5.74
C THR A 372 -19.93 11.12 5.30
N TYR A 373 -18.81 10.51 5.74
CA TYR A 373 -18.52 9.11 5.50
C TYR A 373 -19.48 8.17 6.26
N ARG A 374 -19.84 8.51 7.51
CA ARG A 374 -20.81 7.74 8.29
C ARG A 374 -22.19 7.72 7.65
N LEU A 375 -22.64 8.83 7.05
CA LEU A 375 -23.87 8.89 6.25
C LEU A 375 -23.78 7.99 5.01
N TYR A 376 -22.66 8.01 4.28
CA TYR A 376 -22.42 7.09 3.16
C TYR A 376 -22.51 5.62 3.61
N GLN A 377 -21.89 5.25 4.75
CA GLN A 377 -22.02 3.91 5.31
C GLN A 377 -23.47 3.57 5.67
N GLN A 378 -24.20 4.48 6.35
CA GLN A 378 -25.59 4.24 6.74
C GLN A 378 -26.52 4.06 5.52
N PHE A 379 -26.41 4.92 4.50
CA PHE A 379 -27.16 4.73 3.25
C PHE A 379 -26.74 3.45 2.51
N SER A 380 -25.48 3.02 2.60
CA SER A 380 -25.04 1.74 2.05
C SER A 380 -25.67 0.54 2.77
N GLU A 381 -25.71 0.57 4.10
CA GLU A 381 -26.36 -0.45 4.93
C GLU A 381 -27.89 -0.49 4.69
N TRP A 382 -28.54 0.66 4.49
CA TRP A 382 -29.96 0.76 4.16
C TRP A 382 -30.26 0.29 2.74
N GLY A 383 -29.45 0.69 1.75
CA GLY A 383 -29.60 0.28 0.35
C GLY A 383 -29.51 -1.23 0.17
N ASN A 384 -28.61 -1.87 0.91
CA ASN A 384 -28.47 -3.34 0.96
C ASN A 384 -29.71 -4.02 1.56
N LYS A 385 -30.25 -3.49 2.67
CA LYS A 385 -31.50 -4.00 3.28
C LYS A 385 -32.72 -3.81 2.38
N LEU A 386 -32.77 -2.73 1.61
CA LEU A 386 -33.87 -2.37 0.71
C LEU A 386 -33.74 -2.95 -0.71
N SER A 387 -32.80 -3.88 -0.95
CA SER A 387 -32.40 -4.39 -2.27
C SER A 387 -33.50 -4.94 -3.20
N LYS A 388 -34.72 -5.18 -2.71
CA LYS A 388 -35.89 -5.60 -3.51
C LYS A 388 -37.03 -4.57 -3.57
N GLY A 389 -36.84 -3.37 -2.99
CA GLY A 389 -37.87 -2.33 -2.87
C GLY A 389 -37.62 -1.12 -3.77
N ILE A 390 -38.68 -0.36 -4.06
CA ILE A 390 -38.63 0.84 -4.92
C ILE A 390 -37.67 1.92 -4.39
N TRP A 391 -37.41 1.92 -3.07
CA TRP A 391 -36.47 2.81 -2.38
C TRP A 391 -34.99 2.46 -2.58
N HIS A 392 -34.64 1.31 -3.16
CA HIS A 392 -33.24 0.91 -3.36
C HIS A 392 -32.45 1.90 -4.21
N TRP A 393 -33.03 2.37 -5.33
CA TRP A 393 -32.38 3.31 -6.24
C TRP A 393 -32.15 4.70 -5.61
N PRO A 394 -33.17 5.37 -5.02
CA PRO A 394 -32.96 6.62 -4.28
C PRO A 394 -31.88 6.53 -3.19
N VAL A 395 -31.88 5.46 -2.40
CA VAL A 395 -30.90 5.27 -1.32
C VAL A 395 -29.49 5.01 -1.86
N THR A 396 -29.37 4.29 -2.99
CA THR A 396 -28.08 4.05 -3.66
C THR A 396 -27.49 5.32 -4.30
N ILE A 397 -28.35 6.18 -4.85
CA ILE A 397 -27.96 7.52 -5.32
C ILE A 397 -27.50 8.39 -4.13
N ALA A 398 -28.23 8.39 -3.02
CA ALA A 398 -27.83 9.11 -1.80
C ALA A 398 -26.47 8.64 -1.26
N ALA A 399 -26.23 7.33 -1.21
CA ALA A 399 -24.93 6.76 -0.82
C ALA A 399 -23.80 7.25 -1.74
N SER A 400 -24.02 7.23 -3.06
CA SER A 400 -23.07 7.70 -4.07
C SER A 400 -22.73 9.19 -3.91
N ILE A 401 -23.74 10.03 -3.64
CA ILE A 401 -23.58 11.47 -3.40
C ILE A 401 -22.77 11.71 -2.11
N CYS A 402 -23.10 11.01 -1.01
CA CYS A 402 -22.33 11.12 0.23
C CYS A 402 -20.87 10.69 0.07
N TYR A 403 -20.59 9.62 -0.69
CA TYR A 403 -19.23 9.21 -1.02
C TYR A 403 -18.51 10.28 -1.86
N GLY A 404 -19.18 10.87 -2.86
CA GLY A 404 -18.66 11.97 -3.66
C GLY A 404 -18.29 13.21 -2.82
N PHE A 405 -19.17 13.62 -1.90
CA PHE A 405 -18.86 14.72 -0.97
C PHE A 405 -17.69 14.39 -0.04
N TRP A 406 -17.60 13.16 0.48
CA TRP A 406 -16.46 12.73 1.27
C TRP A 406 -15.15 12.83 0.46
N CYS A 407 -15.13 12.34 -0.79
CA CYS A 407 -13.97 12.48 -1.67
C CYS A 407 -13.57 13.94 -1.91
N LEU A 408 -14.53 14.85 -2.15
CA LEU A 408 -14.28 16.28 -2.34
C LEU A 408 -13.65 16.91 -1.08
N LEU A 409 -14.22 16.63 0.10
CA LEU A 409 -13.72 17.14 1.38
C LEU A 409 -12.32 16.60 1.69
N THR A 410 -12.07 15.31 1.53
CA THR A 410 -10.74 14.68 1.70
C THR A 410 -9.72 15.24 0.69
N GLY A 411 -10.16 15.56 -0.52
CA GLY A 411 -9.36 16.21 -1.58
C GLY A 411 -8.63 17.47 -1.11
N THR A 412 -9.27 18.28 -0.26
CA THR A 412 -8.71 19.55 0.25
C THR A 412 -7.44 19.41 1.10
N ALA A 413 -7.20 18.22 1.64
CA ALA A 413 -6.13 17.95 2.61
C ALA A 413 -5.02 17.01 2.11
N LEU A 414 -5.15 16.47 0.89
CA LEU A 414 -4.22 15.48 0.33
C LEU A 414 -2.75 15.93 0.43
N TRP A 415 -2.47 17.18 0.06
CA TRP A 415 -1.10 17.67 0.01
C TRP A 415 -0.50 17.88 1.41
N LEU A 416 -1.29 18.42 2.36
CA LEU A 416 -0.89 18.55 3.76
C LEU A 416 -0.62 17.17 4.38
N SER A 417 -1.47 16.18 4.07
CA SER A 417 -1.33 14.79 4.52
C SER A 417 0.00 14.17 4.06
N ARG A 418 0.40 14.41 2.81
CA ARG A 418 1.72 13.99 2.33
C ARG A 418 2.86 14.73 3.04
N LEU A 419 2.84 16.07 3.04
CA LEU A 419 3.99 16.85 3.51
C LEU A 419 4.27 16.62 4.99
N ARG A 420 3.23 16.57 5.84
CA ARG A 420 3.37 16.43 7.30
C ARG A 420 4.08 15.14 7.72
N LEU A 421 3.91 14.05 6.96
CA LEU A 421 4.53 12.76 7.27
C LEU A 421 6.07 12.84 7.19
N TYR A 422 6.64 13.60 6.25
CA TYR A 422 8.09 13.80 6.19
C TYR A 422 8.67 14.56 7.41
N TYR A 423 7.89 15.47 8.01
CA TYR A 423 8.29 16.19 9.23
C TYR A 423 8.12 15.30 10.47
N SER A 424 7.05 14.50 10.49
CA SER A 424 6.78 13.48 11.50
C SER A 424 7.89 12.43 11.54
N ASP A 425 8.25 11.82 10.40
CA ASP A 425 9.28 10.79 10.29
C ASP A 425 10.66 11.29 10.76
N ARG A 426 11.05 12.51 10.35
CA ARG A 426 12.31 13.15 10.77
C ARG A 426 12.36 13.30 12.30
N LEU A 427 11.29 13.81 12.88
CA LEU A 427 11.22 14.08 14.32
C LEU A 427 11.06 12.79 15.13
N ALA A 428 10.37 11.78 14.60
CA ALA A 428 10.29 10.44 15.18
C ALA A 428 11.69 9.79 15.28
N ALA A 429 12.47 9.86 14.21
CA ALA A 429 13.87 9.41 14.21
C ALA A 429 14.72 10.20 15.20
N GLU A 430 14.58 11.53 15.26
CA GLU A 430 15.33 12.40 16.18
C GLU A 430 14.99 12.19 17.66
N ILE A 431 13.72 11.92 17.99
CA ILE A 431 13.27 11.62 19.36
C ILE A 431 13.79 10.24 19.80
N THR A 432 13.72 9.23 18.93
CA THR A 432 14.01 7.83 19.28
C THR A 432 15.46 7.42 19.04
N GLY A 433 16.22 8.13 18.22
CA GLY A 433 17.53 7.68 17.72
C GLY A 433 17.46 6.40 16.87
N ASN A 434 16.26 6.03 16.37
CA ASN A 434 16.00 4.72 15.76
C ASN A 434 15.23 4.84 14.43
N PRO A 435 15.88 5.32 13.35
CA PRO A 435 15.25 5.39 12.03
C PRO A 435 14.96 3.99 11.46
N ASN A 436 15.71 2.97 11.89
CA ASN A 436 15.56 1.59 11.46
C ASN A 436 14.26 0.96 11.98
N ALA A 437 13.92 1.13 13.25
CA ALA A 437 12.63 0.70 13.77
C ALA A 437 11.46 1.42 13.09
N LEU A 438 11.60 2.69 12.73
CA LEU A 438 10.55 3.37 11.96
C LEU A 438 10.38 2.77 10.56
N THR A 439 11.48 2.45 9.87
CA THR A 439 11.44 1.71 8.60
C THR A 439 10.72 0.37 8.75
N ARG A 440 11.06 -0.43 9.78
CA ARG A 440 10.37 -1.71 10.06
C ARG A 440 8.89 -1.50 10.37
N ALA A 441 8.56 -0.50 11.19
CA ALA A 441 7.19 -0.18 11.58
C ALA A 441 6.31 0.18 10.38
N LEU A 442 6.79 1.04 9.47
CA LEU A 442 6.05 1.43 8.26
C LEU A 442 5.80 0.23 7.33
N LEU A 443 6.77 -0.66 7.18
CA LEU A 443 6.64 -1.85 6.34
C LEU A 443 5.73 -2.91 6.98
N LYS A 444 5.86 -3.16 8.29
CA LYS A 444 4.96 -4.04 9.05
C LYS A 444 3.52 -3.53 9.04
N ILE A 445 3.32 -2.22 9.15
CA ILE A 445 1.99 -1.61 9.00
C ILE A 445 1.42 -1.92 7.61
N ALA A 446 2.20 -1.74 6.54
CA ALA A 446 1.74 -2.06 5.18
C ALA A 446 1.37 -3.55 5.01
N ILE A 447 2.17 -4.46 5.55
CA ILE A 447 1.88 -5.90 5.57
C ILE A 447 0.60 -6.19 6.37
N GLY A 448 0.48 -5.65 7.58
CA GLY A 448 -0.65 -5.86 8.46
C GLY A 448 -1.97 -5.34 7.90
N VAL A 449 -1.94 -4.19 7.23
CA VAL A 449 -3.11 -3.63 6.52
C VAL A 449 -3.50 -4.50 5.32
N ALA A 450 -2.54 -5.00 4.54
CA ALA A 450 -2.84 -5.93 3.44
C ALA A 450 -3.44 -7.25 3.97
N ASN A 451 -2.89 -7.77 5.06
CA ASN A 451 -3.38 -8.98 5.72
C ASN A 451 -4.79 -8.80 6.32
N ASP A 452 -5.10 -7.63 6.89
CA ASP A 452 -6.45 -7.31 7.38
C ASP A 452 -7.46 -7.32 6.22
N ILE A 453 -7.18 -6.61 5.13
CA ILE A 453 -8.02 -6.59 3.92
C ILE A 453 -8.18 -8.00 3.33
N GLN A 454 -7.11 -8.80 3.29
CA GLN A 454 -7.17 -10.17 2.80
C GLN A 454 -8.03 -11.08 3.70
N LYS A 455 -7.96 -10.94 5.03
CA LYS A 455 -8.74 -11.72 5.99
C LYS A 455 -10.20 -11.27 6.07
N ALA A 456 -10.46 -9.97 5.97
CA ALA A 456 -11.81 -9.40 5.97
C ALA A 456 -12.52 -9.54 4.62
N GLU A 457 -11.78 -9.80 3.54
CA GLU A 457 -12.25 -9.87 2.15
C GLU A 457 -12.81 -8.55 1.58
N HIS A 458 -12.60 -7.43 2.28
CA HIS A 458 -13.00 -6.08 1.86
C HIS A 458 -12.19 -5.00 2.60
N THR A 459 -12.21 -3.75 2.12
CA THR A 459 -11.60 -2.64 2.87
C THR A 459 -12.54 -2.22 4.01
N SER A 460 -12.09 -2.28 5.26
CA SER A 460 -12.91 -1.87 6.41
C SER A 460 -13.26 -0.37 6.38
N TRP A 461 -14.46 -0.01 6.86
CA TRP A 461 -14.98 1.36 6.85
C TRP A 461 -14.09 2.34 7.62
N GLN A 462 -13.51 1.85 8.72
CA GLN A 462 -12.62 2.60 9.59
C GLN A 462 -11.27 2.91 8.92
N LEU A 463 -10.71 1.91 8.23
CA LEU A 463 -9.43 2.05 7.54
C LEU A 463 -9.52 3.05 6.38
N GLU A 464 -10.63 3.06 5.64
CA GLU A 464 -10.84 4.02 4.56
C GLU A 464 -11.12 5.44 5.06
N SER A 465 -12.02 5.61 6.05
CA SER A 465 -12.41 6.93 6.54
C SER A 465 -11.28 7.67 7.27
N LEU A 466 -10.43 6.93 7.99
CA LEU A 466 -9.31 7.47 8.77
C LEU A 466 -8.02 7.61 7.96
N ASN A 467 -7.99 7.11 6.72
CA ASN A 467 -6.81 7.05 5.83
C ASN A 467 -6.09 8.40 5.60
N LEU A 468 -6.74 9.54 5.84
CA LEU A 468 -6.06 10.84 5.74
C LEU A 468 -5.07 11.09 6.92
N LEU A 469 -5.29 10.46 8.07
CA LEU A 469 -4.49 10.70 9.26
C LEU A 469 -3.51 9.56 9.61
N THR A 470 -3.64 8.40 8.97
CA THR A 470 -2.80 7.21 9.20
C THR A 470 -1.32 7.44 8.82
N PRO A 471 -0.38 6.64 9.38
CA PRO A 471 1.03 6.72 9.00
C PRO A 471 1.30 6.09 7.62
N VAL A 472 0.49 5.15 7.14
CA VAL A 472 0.65 4.45 5.86
C VAL A 472 -0.73 4.24 5.24
N GLY A 473 -0.85 4.46 3.92
CA GLY A 473 -2.14 4.38 3.24
C GLY A 473 -2.52 2.96 2.85
N TYR A 474 -3.80 2.61 3.03
CA TYR A 474 -4.28 1.27 2.69
C TYR A 474 -4.06 0.93 1.19
N GLN A 475 -4.20 1.92 0.30
CA GLN A 475 -4.04 1.74 -1.14
C GLN A 475 -2.61 1.36 -1.56
N GLN A 476 -1.59 1.87 -0.86
CA GLN A 476 -0.19 1.45 -1.06
C GLN A 476 0.05 0.07 -0.42
N SER A 477 -0.59 -0.16 0.72
CA SER A 477 -0.49 -1.40 1.50
C SER A 477 -1.00 -2.61 0.71
N ILE A 478 -2.12 -2.49 -0.03
CA ILE A 478 -2.70 -3.58 -0.85
C ILE A 478 -1.63 -4.29 -1.67
N SER A 479 -0.89 -3.59 -2.56
CA SER A 479 0.12 -4.24 -3.41
C SER A 479 1.46 -4.47 -2.71
N LEU A 480 1.92 -3.56 -1.84
CA LEU A 480 3.23 -3.71 -1.21
C LEU A 480 3.25 -4.78 -0.11
N GLY A 481 2.22 -4.78 0.75
CA GLY A 481 2.11 -5.69 1.89
C GLY A 481 1.80 -7.13 1.49
N SER A 482 0.98 -7.34 0.46
CA SER A 482 0.60 -8.69 0.00
C SER A 482 1.69 -9.44 -0.77
N VAL A 483 2.69 -8.72 -1.31
CA VAL A 483 3.83 -9.28 -2.05
C VAL A 483 5.09 -9.36 -1.16
N ALA A 484 5.04 -8.82 0.06
CA ALA A 484 6.13 -8.89 1.02
C ALA A 484 6.58 -10.35 1.29
N GLY A 485 7.89 -10.60 1.28
CA GLY A 485 8.46 -11.93 1.44
C GLY A 485 8.56 -12.76 0.15
N ARG A 486 7.92 -12.33 -0.96
CA ARG A 486 8.14 -12.91 -2.30
C ARG A 486 9.27 -12.23 -3.06
N LEU A 487 9.40 -10.92 -2.85
CA LEU A 487 10.48 -10.07 -3.36
C LEU A 487 11.12 -9.30 -2.20
N THR A 488 12.35 -8.82 -2.41
CA THR A 488 13.02 -7.92 -1.45
C THR A 488 12.34 -6.54 -1.46
N PHE A 489 12.26 -5.89 -0.30
CA PHE A 489 11.68 -4.55 -0.22
C PHE A 489 12.45 -3.54 -1.07
N GLU A 490 13.78 -3.70 -1.18
CA GLU A 490 14.61 -2.90 -2.08
C GLU A 490 14.05 -2.90 -3.50
N SER A 491 13.75 -4.08 -4.06
CA SER A 491 13.22 -4.22 -5.42
C SER A 491 11.83 -3.62 -5.59
N LEU A 492 10.92 -3.83 -4.62
CA LEU A 492 9.57 -3.27 -4.66
C LEU A 492 9.54 -1.74 -4.55
N LEU A 493 10.48 -1.17 -3.77
CA LEU A 493 10.62 0.26 -3.53
C LEU A 493 11.49 0.99 -4.57
N MET A 494 12.08 0.29 -5.54
CA MET A 494 12.87 0.91 -6.61
C MET A 494 12.07 1.97 -7.36
N TRP A 495 10.81 1.68 -7.73
CA TRP A 495 9.93 2.63 -8.42
C TRP A 495 9.68 3.90 -7.57
N ASP A 496 9.44 3.72 -6.27
CA ASP A 496 9.09 4.76 -5.31
C ASP A 496 10.18 5.82 -5.10
N HIS A 497 11.42 5.56 -5.53
CA HIS A 497 12.57 6.47 -5.40
C HIS A 497 13.30 6.76 -6.72
N LEU A 498 13.34 5.81 -7.66
CA LEU A 498 14.11 5.96 -8.90
C LEU A 498 13.30 6.56 -10.05
N ASN A 499 11.97 6.42 -10.07
CA ASN A 499 11.18 6.92 -11.19
C ASN A 499 11.16 8.48 -11.19
N PRO A 500 11.54 9.14 -12.29
CA PRO A 500 11.65 10.60 -12.34
C PRO A 500 10.30 11.32 -12.31
N TYR A 501 9.21 10.64 -12.68
CA TYR A 501 7.86 11.22 -12.78
C TYR A 501 6.96 10.87 -11.58
N ARG A 502 7.51 10.14 -10.59
CA ARG A 502 6.78 9.62 -9.43
C ARG A 502 6.02 10.67 -8.63
N TRP A 503 6.56 11.88 -8.49
CA TRP A 503 5.91 12.97 -7.76
C TRP A 503 4.65 13.47 -8.47
N TRP A 504 4.67 13.53 -9.80
CA TRP A 504 3.48 13.87 -10.60
C TRP A 504 2.43 12.76 -10.48
N LEU A 505 2.87 11.50 -10.56
CA LEU A 505 2.01 10.31 -10.40
C LEU A 505 1.48 10.11 -8.96
N ALA A 506 1.92 10.91 -7.99
CA ALA A 506 1.48 10.87 -6.59
C ALA A 506 0.66 12.11 -6.17
N ILE A 507 0.31 13.03 -7.08
CA ILE A 507 -0.40 14.29 -6.75
C ILE A 507 -1.77 14.04 -6.08
N ASN A 508 -2.46 12.95 -6.44
CA ASN A 508 -3.77 12.59 -5.91
C ASN A 508 -3.72 11.61 -4.71
N ASN A 509 -2.53 11.23 -4.23
CA ASN A 509 -2.39 10.27 -3.14
C ASN A 509 -2.48 10.94 -1.77
N THR A 510 -3.11 10.28 -0.79
CA THR A 510 -3.15 10.77 0.61
C THR A 510 -1.78 10.72 1.30
N HIS A 511 -0.89 9.82 0.87
CA HIS A 511 0.41 9.56 1.49
C HIS A 511 1.57 9.81 0.50
N PRO A 512 2.78 10.11 0.99
CA PRO A 512 3.98 10.06 0.17
C PRO A 512 4.29 8.62 -0.22
N LEU A 513 5.20 8.45 -1.18
CA LEU A 513 5.73 7.14 -1.54
C LEU A 513 6.52 6.55 -0.36
N ILE A 514 6.35 5.26 -0.12
CA ILE A 514 6.96 4.59 1.04
C ILE A 514 8.48 4.54 0.83
N GLY A 515 8.93 4.35 -0.40
CA GLY A 515 10.36 4.40 -0.75
C GLY A 515 10.99 5.77 -0.51
N ASP A 516 10.37 6.87 -0.96
CA ASP A 516 10.86 8.24 -0.70
C ASP A 516 10.98 8.54 0.81
N ARG A 517 10.13 7.95 1.66
CA ARG A 517 10.21 8.10 3.14
C ARG A 517 11.33 7.27 3.73
N ILE A 518 11.39 5.98 3.39
CA ILE A 518 12.44 5.07 3.87
C ILE A 518 13.82 5.55 3.42
N GLN A 519 13.97 6.07 2.20
CA GLN A 519 15.24 6.59 1.70
C GLN A 519 15.75 7.77 2.55
N ARG A 520 14.86 8.62 3.07
CA ARG A 520 15.21 9.69 4.03
C ARG A 520 15.60 9.14 5.41
N LEU A 521 14.97 8.05 5.86
CA LEU A 521 15.37 7.35 7.09
C LEU A 521 16.75 6.70 6.93
N CYS A 522 17.05 6.11 5.77
CA CYS A 522 18.39 5.61 5.45
C CYS A 522 19.42 6.75 5.41
N GLN A 523 19.08 7.93 4.87
CA GLN A 523 19.96 9.11 4.93
C GLN A 523 20.26 9.56 6.38
N ILE A 524 19.27 9.51 7.27
CA ILE A 524 19.47 9.78 8.71
C ILE A 524 20.35 8.70 9.35
N ALA A 525 20.15 7.42 9.01
CA ALA A 525 20.98 6.31 9.48
C ALA A 525 22.46 6.50 9.07
N TYR A 526 22.72 6.78 7.79
CA TYR A 526 24.06 7.06 7.28
C TYR A 526 24.70 8.30 7.95
N HIS A 527 23.94 9.37 8.16
CA HIS A 527 24.41 10.58 8.85
C HIS A 527 24.80 10.32 10.32
N TRP A 528 24.17 9.36 10.98
CA TRP A 528 24.51 8.93 12.34
C TRP A 528 25.46 7.72 12.39
N HIS A 529 26.08 7.36 11.26
CA HIS A 529 27.02 6.24 11.14
C HIS A 529 26.45 4.90 11.64
N ILE A 530 25.14 4.69 11.48
CA ILE A 530 24.49 3.40 11.72
C ILE A 530 24.09 2.75 10.40
N ASP A 531 24.23 1.43 10.35
CA ASP A 531 23.70 0.58 9.29
C ASP A 531 22.19 0.82 9.10
N PRO A 532 21.69 1.04 7.87
CA PRO A 532 20.25 1.10 7.62
C PRO A 532 19.62 -0.30 7.60
N GLU A 533 18.32 -0.38 7.89
CA GLU A 533 17.53 -1.61 7.75
C GLU A 533 17.47 -2.10 6.29
N LEU A 534 17.31 -1.17 5.33
CA LEU A 534 17.26 -1.44 3.89
C LEU A 534 18.30 -0.62 3.11
N HIS A 535 18.91 -1.22 2.08
CA HIS A 535 19.99 -0.61 1.29
C HIS A 535 19.49 0.00 -0.03
N LEU A 536 18.63 1.01 0.04
CA LEU A 536 18.09 1.68 -1.14
C LEU A 536 19.13 2.52 -1.92
N THR A 537 20.15 3.05 -1.25
CA THR A 537 21.08 4.04 -1.85
C THR A 537 22.21 3.39 -2.66
N SER A 538 22.66 2.18 -2.32
CA SER A 538 23.80 1.53 -3.02
C SER A 538 23.47 1.07 -4.44
N GLN A 539 22.20 0.81 -4.75
CA GLN A 539 21.73 0.47 -6.09
C GLN A 539 21.53 1.71 -6.98
N GLN A 540 21.55 2.92 -6.42
CA GLN A 540 21.21 4.15 -7.14
C GLN A 540 22.24 4.48 -8.24
N SER A 541 23.52 4.21 -8.01
CA SER A 541 24.59 4.37 -9.01
C SER A 541 24.51 3.37 -10.16
N LEU A 542 24.10 2.13 -9.89
CA LEU A 542 23.95 1.07 -10.90
C LEU A 542 22.68 1.25 -11.74
N SER A 543 21.59 1.73 -11.13
CA SER A 543 20.30 1.91 -11.81
C SER A 543 20.21 3.18 -12.68
N GLN A 544 20.92 4.25 -12.33
CA GLN A 544 20.89 5.50 -13.11
C GLN A 544 21.44 5.35 -14.54
N GLN A 545 22.28 4.34 -14.82
CA GLN A 545 22.76 4.07 -16.17
C GLN A 545 21.75 3.31 -17.07
N SER A 546 20.66 2.76 -16.52
CA SER A 546 19.72 1.89 -17.27
C SER A 546 18.25 2.36 -17.31
N LEU A 547 17.88 3.40 -16.55
CA LEU A 547 16.49 3.90 -16.45
C LEU A 547 16.05 4.73 -17.67
N LYS A 548 15.82 4.07 -18.81
CA LYS A 548 15.20 4.68 -20.00
C LYS A 548 13.67 4.81 -19.84
N VAL A 549 13.21 5.75 -19.01
CA VAL A 549 11.83 6.26 -19.16
C VAL A 549 11.82 7.25 -20.31
N THR A 550 11.11 6.93 -21.38
CA THR A 550 11.00 7.79 -22.56
C THR A 550 10.22 9.07 -22.23
N ARG A 551 10.83 10.24 -22.45
CA ARG A 551 10.17 11.55 -22.28
C ARG A 551 8.85 11.64 -23.06
N GLN A 552 8.79 10.99 -24.22
CA GLN A 552 7.58 10.89 -25.06
C GLN A 552 6.41 10.20 -24.33
N SER A 553 6.63 9.08 -23.64
CA SER A 553 5.57 8.38 -22.92
C SER A 553 5.03 9.24 -21.78
N PHE A 554 5.90 9.96 -21.04
CA PHE A 554 5.43 10.91 -20.04
C PHE A 554 4.62 12.07 -20.65
N LEU A 555 5.05 12.64 -21.78
CA LEU A 555 4.27 13.67 -22.49
C LEU A 555 2.87 13.15 -22.90
N LEU A 556 2.76 11.90 -23.37
CA LEU A 556 1.47 11.26 -23.66
C LEU A 556 0.62 11.06 -22.39
N GLN A 557 1.22 10.62 -21.28
CA GLN A 557 0.54 10.47 -19.98
C GLN A 557 -0.14 11.78 -19.53
N ILE A 558 0.54 12.91 -19.73
CA ILE A 558 0.07 14.24 -19.33
C ILE A 558 -0.64 15.03 -20.45
N ALA A 559 -0.84 14.44 -21.62
CA ALA A 559 -1.36 15.14 -22.81
C ALA A 559 -2.67 15.92 -22.61
N PRO A 560 -3.69 15.44 -21.85
CA PRO A 560 -4.90 16.23 -21.56
C PRO A 560 -4.59 17.53 -20.82
N PHE A 561 -3.64 17.49 -19.88
CA PHE A 561 -3.23 18.65 -19.08
C PHE A 561 -2.28 19.58 -19.84
N LEU A 562 -1.52 19.07 -20.82
CA LEU A 562 -0.77 19.90 -21.78
C LEU A 562 -1.68 20.57 -22.82
N GLY A 563 -2.80 19.94 -23.15
CA GLY A 563 -3.81 20.49 -24.06
C GLY A 563 -4.36 21.84 -23.59
N ILE A 564 -4.53 22.02 -22.28
CA ILE A 564 -5.04 23.26 -21.68
C ILE A 564 -4.15 24.49 -21.99
N PRO A 565 -2.85 24.53 -21.62
CA PRO A 565 -1.97 25.66 -21.95
C PRO A 565 -1.68 25.78 -23.45
N LEU A 566 -1.72 24.68 -24.22
CA LEU A 566 -1.65 24.76 -25.69
C LEU A 566 -2.88 25.47 -26.28
N GLY A 567 -4.08 25.17 -25.77
CA GLY A 567 -5.32 25.88 -26.11
C GLY A 567 -5.27 27.36 -25.73
N PHE A 568 -4.70 27.70 -24.57
CA PHE A 568 -4.47 29.09 -24.16
C PHE A 568 -3.53 29.83 -25.12
N LEU A 569 -2.38 29.22 -25.47
CA LEU A 569 -1.43 29.80 -26.41
C LEU A 569 -2.03 29.99 -27.80
N PHE A 570 -2.81 29.02 -28.27
CA PHE A 570 -3.52 29.09 -29.55
C PHE A 570 -4.54 30.25 -29.56
N ALA A 571 -5.33 30.40 -28.49
CA ALA A 571 -6.26 31.52 -28.34
C ALA A 571 -5.52 32.88 -28.33
N GLY A 572 -4.41 32.98 -27.58
CA GLY A 572 -3.58 34.19 -27.55
C GLY A 572 -2.95 34.56 -28.89
N LEU A 573 -2.53 33.57 -29.69
CA LEU A 573 -2.02 33.77 -31.05
C LEU A 573 -3.12 34.26 -32.00
N ILE A 574 -4.31 33.65 -31.98
CA ILE A 574 -5.45 34.10 -32.78
C ILE A 574 -5.84 35.53 -32.40
N TRP A 575 -5.94 35.83 -31.10
CA TRP A 575 -6.26 37.18 -30.61
C TRP A 575 -5.23 38.22 -31.09
N LEU A 576 -3.93 37.89 -31.04
CA LEU A 576 -2.86 38.79 -31.50
C LEU A 576 -2.88 38.98 -33.02
N SER A 577 -3.06 37.92 -33.80
CA SER A 577 -3.24 38.01 -35.26
C SER A 577 -4.50 38.77 -35.65
N TRP A 578 -5.57 38.66 -34.86
CA TRP A 578 -6.80 39.40 -35.07
C TRP A 578 -6.61 40.90 -34.80
N GLN A 579 -5.91 41.24 -33.71
CA GLN A 579 -5.58 42.62 -33.38
C GLN A 579 -4.74 43.29 -34.48
N THR A 580 -3.77 42.58 -35.07
CA THR A 580 -3.01 43.13 -36.21
C THR A 580 -3.86 43.26 -37.48
N ALA A 581 -4.74 42.30 -37.78
CA ALA A 581 -5.64 42.41 -38.93
C ALA A 581 -6.65 43.58 -38.81
N PHE A 582 -7.16 43.83 -37.59
CA PHE A 582 -8.05 44.95 -37.31
C PHE A 582 -7.34 46.31 -37.40
N THR A 583 -6.13 46.46 -36.84
CA THR A 583 -5.36 47.70 -36.97
C THR A 583 -4.96 48.00 -38.42
N LEU A 584 -4.76 46.97 -39.24
CA LEU A 584 -4.52 47.07 -40.68
C LEU A 584 -5.81 47.24 -41.52
N LYS A 585 -6.99 47.37 -40.89
CA LYS A 585 -8.32 47.51 -41.52
C LYS A 585 -8.71 46.40 -42.50
N PHE A 586 -8.10 45.21 -42.40
CA PHE A 586 -8.38 44.09 -43.30
C PHE A 586 -9.73 43.42 -43.04
N LEU A 587 -10.19 43.40 -41.78
CA LEU A 587 -11.43 42.76 -41.33
C LEU A 587 -12.12 43.61 -40.25
N ASN A 588 -13.44 43.74 -40.33
CA ASN A 588 -14.24 44.65 -39.49
C ASN A 588 -15.22 43.90 -38.56
N LEU A 589 -14.75 42.79 -37.95
CA LEU A 589 -15.53 41.90 -37.10
C LEU A 589 -15.06 42.05 -35.64
N LYS A 590 -15.80 42.81 -34.83
CA LYS A 590 -15.38 43.21 -33.46
C LYS A 590 -15.42 42.09 -32.40
N TRP A 591 -16.24 41.07 -32.60
CA TRP A 591 -16.62 40.09 -31.56
C TRP A 591 -15.46 39.38 -30.84
N ILE A 592 -14.41 38.95 -31.57
CA ILE A 592 -13.24 38.24 -31.01
C ILE A 592 -12.42 39.08 -30.01
N TYR A 593 -12.59 40.40 -30.00
CA TYR A 593 -11.78 41.30 -29.16
C TYR A 593 -12.33 41.46 -27.73
N GLU A 594 -13.65 41.37 -27.54
CA GLU A 594 -14.30 41.76 -26.27
C GLU A 594 -14.61 40.58 -25.33
N ASP A 595 -14.76 39.34 -25.83
CA ASP A 595 -15.14 38.19 -24.99
C ASP A 595 -14.01 37.16 -24.72
N TRP A 596 -13.87 36.81 -23.44
CA TRP A 596 -13.03 35.73 -22.93
C TRP A 596 -13.62 34.33 -23.15
N SER A 597 -14.91 34.23 -23.54
CA SER A 597 -15.54 32.97 -23.96
C SER A 597 -14.70 32.21 -24.97
N PHE A 598 -14.14 32.91 -25.98
CA PHE A 598 -13.21 32.34 -26.94
C PHE A 598 -12.03 31.58 -26.29
N VAL A 599 -11.35 32.23 -25.34
CA VAL A 599 -10.20 31.66 -24.62
C VAL A 599 -10.64 30.41 -23.85
N THR A 600 -11.74 30.50 -23.09
CA THR A 600 -12.23 29.37 -22.27
C THR A 600 -12.71 28.19 -23.11
N GLY A 601 -13.30 28.44 -24.28
CA GLY A 601 -13.62 27.40 -25.27
C GLY A 601 -12.37 26.68 -25.78
N CYS A 602 -11.32 27.43 -26.13
CA CYS A 602 -10.02 26.85 -26.55
C CYS A 602 -9.35 26.00 -25.47
N LEU A 603 -9.47 26.33 -24.18
CA LEU A 603 -8.94 25.49 -23.08
C LEU A 603 -9.57 24.09 -23.08
N LEU A 604 -10.90 24.02 -23.24
CA LEU A 604 -11.66 22.76 -23.23
C LEU A 604 -11.43 21.93 -24.49
N ILE A 605 -11.36 22.58 -25.66
CA ILE A 605 -11.00 21.93 -26.92
C ILE A 605 -9.58 21.37 -26.84
N GLY A 606 -8.62 22.13 -26.30
CA GLY A 606 -7.25 21.67 -26.06
C GLY A 606 -7.18 20.45 -25.15
N PHE A 607 -7.92 20.47 -24.02
CA PHE A 607 -8.05 19.30 -23.13
C PHE A 607 -8.63 18.07 -23.85
N SER A 608 -9.65 18.25 -24.68
CA SER A 608 -10.26 17.18 -25.50
C SER A 608 -9.26 16.56 -26.48
N ILE A 609 -8.54 17.39 -27.25
CA ILE A 609 -7.47 16.93 -28.17
C ILE A 609 -6.42 16.11 -27.40
N GLY A 610 -6.01 16.57 -26.21
CA GLY A 610 -5.07 15.85 -25.35
C GLY A 610 -5.61 14.51 -24.82
N LEU A 611 -6.92 14.36 -24.59
CA LEU A 611 -7.56 13.07 -24.29
C LEU A 611 -7.49 12.11 -25.48
N VAL A 612 -7.83 12.59 -26.69
CA VAL A 612 -7.82 11.78 -27.91
C VAL A 612 -6.41 11.29 -28.25
N ILE A 613 -5.40 12.17 -28.18
CA ILE A 613 -3.99 11.82 -28.41
C ILE A 613 -3.51 10.73 -27.44
N ARG A 614 -3.94 10.78 -26.18
CA ARG A 614 -3.56 9.78 -25.16
C ARG A 614 -4.26 8.43 -25.36
N MET A 615 -5.46 8.41 -25.94
CA MET A 615 -6.38 7.26 -25.96
C MET A 615 -5.72 5.96 -26.41
N ASN A 616 -5.15 5.93 -27.61
CA ASN A 616 -4.65 4.70 -28.24
C ASN A 616 -3.45 4.11 -27.49
N SER A 617 -2.63 4.96 -26.85
CA SER A 617 -1.51 4.51 -26.01
C SER A 617 -1.98 4.06 -24.64
N PHE A 618 -3.07 4.62 -24.10
CA PHE A 618 -3.59 4.29 -22.77
C PHE A 618 -4.54 3.08 -22.77
N PHE A 619 -5.27 2.82 -23.86
CA PHE A 619 -6.14 1.66 -24.02
C PHE A 619 -5.84 0.87 -25.30
N PRO A 620 -4.62 0.31 -25.46
CA PRO A 620 -4.24 -0.45 -26.65
C PRO A 620 -4.95 -1.81 -26.70
N ASP A 621 -5.42 -2.20 -27.89
CA ASP A 621 -6.17 -3.45 -28.11
C ASP A 621 -5.50 -4.69 -27.51
N ILE A 622 -6.25 -5.44 -26.70
CA ILE A 622 -5.77 -6.67 -26.08
C ILE A 622 -5.94 -7.84 -27.05
N LYS A 623 -4.85 -8.20 -27.73
CA LYS A 623 -4.73 -9.45 -28.51
C LYS A 623 -4.21 -10.56 -27.60
N THR A 624 -4.88 -11.71 -27.58
CA THR A 624 -4.62 -12.84 -26.66
C THR A 624 -3.20 -13.38 -26.68
N ALA A 625 -2.47 -13.24 -27.80
CA ALA A 625 -1.10 -13.74 -27.94
C ALA A 625 -0.04 -13.05 -27.06
N ASN A 626 -0.28 -11.81 -26.60
CA ASN A 626 0.73 -10.97 -25.92
C ASN A 626 0.30 -10.54 -24.50
N VAL A 627 -0.42 -11.39 -23.77
CA VAL A 627 -0.96 -11.04 -22.44
C VAL A 627 -0.13 -11.65 -21.32
N GLN A 628 0.28 -10.84 -20.34
CA GLN A 628 1.08 -11.29 -19.21
C GLN A 628 0.22 -11.99 -18.14
N THR A 629 0.78 -13.04 -17.53
CA THR A 629 0.10 -13.91 -16.56
C THR A 629 0.48 -13.57 -15.11
N ASP A 630 -0.36 -14.04 -14.17
CA ASP A 630 -0.29 -13.74 -12.73
C ASP A 630 1.11 -13.87 -12.11
N HIS A 631 1.89 -14.89 -12.50
CA HIS A 631 3.25 -15.13 -11.98
C HIS A 631 4.22 -13.95 -12.17
N LEU A 632 3.93 -13.02 -13.08
CA LEU A 632 4.75 -11.83 -13.32
C LEU A 632 4.34 -10.62 -12.45
N LEU A 633 3.20 -10.62 -11.75
CA LEU A 633 2.71 -9.44 -11.03
C LEU A 633 3.75 -8.84 -10.05
N PRO A 634 4.53 -9.62 -9.26
CA PRO A 634 5.61 -9.06 -8.44
C PRO A 634 6.68 -8.32 -9.27
N ASN A 635 7.04 -8.85 -10.44
CA ASN A 635 8.01 -8.23 -11.35
C ASN A 635 7.46 -6.94 -11.99
N LEU A 636 6.14 -6.86 -12.24
CA LEU A 636 5.49 -5.64 -12.73
C LEU A 636 5.44 -4.54 -11.66
N LEU A 637 5.31 -4.93 -10.39
CA LEU A 637 5.38 -4.01 -9.26
C LEU A 637 6.80 -3.48 -9.02
N ALA A 638 7.80 -4.32 -9.21
CA ALA A 638 9.23 -3.98 -9.04
C ALA A 638 9.82 -3.18 -10.22
N ASN A 639 9.18 -3.13 -11.39
CA ASN A 639 9.70 -2.41 -12.56
C ASN A 639 9.79 -0.89 -12.28
N PRO A 640 11.00 -0.29 -12.23
CA PRO A 640 11.17 1.11 -11.84
C PRO A 640 10.87 2.11 -12.97
N SER A 641 10.96 1.71 -14.24
CA SER A 641 10.72 2.61 -15.38
C SER A 641 9.25 2.70 -15.79
N ALA A 642 8.41 1.77 -15.34
CA ALA A 642 7.01 1.68 -15.74
C ALA A 642 6.18 2.91 -15.30
N ILE A 643 5.27 3.34 -16.17
CA ILE A 643 4.29 4.41 -15.94
C ILE A 643 2.90 4.00 -16.48
N PRO A 644 1.78 4.62 -16.06
CA PRO A 644 0.44 4.08 -16.36
C PRO A 644 0.10 4.00 -17.87
N ILE A 645 0.65 4.91 -18.67
CA ILE A 645 0.53 4.96 -20.13
C ILE A 645 1.18 3.76 -20.86
N ASP A 646 2.06 3.00 -20.21
CA ASP A 646 2.68 1.80 -20.80
C ASP A 646 1.67 0.65 -20.99
N SER A 647 0.51 0.73 -20.31
CA SER A 647 -0.69 -0.07 -20.61
C SER A 647 -0.44 -1.58 -20.66
N ILE A 648 0.27 -2.09 -19.66
CA ILE A 648 0.74 -3.48 -19.61
C ILE A 648 -0.47 -4.44 -19.60
N LYS A 649 -0.59 -5.26 -20.63
CA LYS A 649 -1.76 -6.13 -20.86
C LYS A 649 -1.66 -7.35 -19.94
N VAL A 650 -2.66 -7.55 -19.09
CA VAL A 650 -2.66 -8.61 -18.06
C VAL A 650 -3.90 -9.49 -18.13
N HIS A 651 -3.69 -10.77 -17.82
CA HIS A 651 -4.71 -11.82 -17.66
C HIS A 651 -4.45 -12.53 -16.34
N ILE A 652 -5.17 -12.14 -15.30
CA ILE A 652 -4.95 -12.60 -13.92
C ILE A 652 -6.21 -13.32 -13.43
N VAL A 653 -6.04 -14.53 -12.91
CA VAL A 653 -7.11 -15.30 -12.27
C VAL A 653 -6.99 -15.10 -10.76
N GLY A 654 -8.11 -14.86 -10.09
CA GLY A 654 -8.12 -14.64 -8.66
C GLY A 654 -9.52 -14.50 -8.06
N LYS A 655 -9.57 -14.47 -6.74
CA LYS A 655 -10.80 -14.18 -5.99
C LYS A 655 -11.07 -12.68 -6.00
N LEU A 656 -12.30 -12.28 -6.33
CA LEU A 656 -12.72 -10.87 -6.20
C LEU A 656 -13.06 -10.56 -4.74
N LEU A 657 -12.37 -9.57 -4.18
CA LEU A 657 -12.58 -8.99 -2.85
C LEU A 657 -13.20 -7.59 -2.96
N GLY A 658 -13.91 -7.15 -1.92
CA GLY A 658 -14.55 -5.85 -1.85
C GLY A 658 -15.83 -5.83 -1.02
N ARG A 659 -16.38 -4.65 -0.75
CA ARG A 659 -17.72 -4.50 -0.16
C ARG A 659 -18.83 -4.90 -1.15
N GLN A 660 -19.90 -5.50 -0.65
CA GLN A 660 -21.06 -5.89 -1.47
C GLN A 660 -22.18 -4.84 -1.49
N GLY A 661 -22.90 -4.80 -2.61
CA GLY A 661 -24.10 -3.96 -2.81
C GLY A 661 -23.81 -2.46 -2.82
N THR A 662 -24.74 -1.65 -2.32
CA THR A 662 -24.73 -0.17 -2.36
C THR A 662 -23.43 0.44 -1.83
N GLY A 663 -22.74 -0.22 -0.87
CA GLY A 663 -21.43 0.20 -0.36
C GLY A 663 -20.26 0.07 -1.33
N ASN A 664 -20.52 -0.35 -2.58
CA ASN A 664 -19.54 -0.48 -3.66
C ASN A 664 -20.15 -0.20 -5.04
N CYS A 665 -21.26 0.55 -5.10
CA CYS A 665 -22.01 0.80 -6.34
C CYS A 665 -21.23 1.60 -7.41
N LEU A 666 -20.18 2.33 -7.02
CA LEU A 666 -19.25 3.03 -7.91
C LEU A 666 -17.96 2.22 -8.16
N ALA A 667 -17.94 0.92 -7.80
CA ALA A 667 -16.78 0.04 -7.84
C ALA A 667 -15.54 0.57 -7.09
N GLN A 668 -15.77 1.37 -6.04
CA GLN A 668 -14.72 2.07 -5.27
C GLN A 668 -13.78 1.12 -4.50
N ASP A 669 -14.29 -0.04 -4.07
CA ASP A 669 -13.59 -1.09 -3.33
C ASP A 669 -13.65 -2.43 -4.08
N LEU A 670 -12.97 -2.52 -5.23
CA LEU A 670 -12.71 -3.78 -5.92
C LEU A 670 -11.22 -4.14 -5.85
N ILE A 671 -10.92 -5.33 -5.36
CA ILE A 671 -9.56 -5.83 -5.18
C ILE A 671 -9.50 -7.26 -5.71
N LEU A 672 -8.51 -7.58 -6.54
CA LEU A 672 -8.23 -8.94 -6.98
C LEU A 672 -7.21 -9.58 -6.05
N GLN A 673 -7.56 -10.73 -5.46
CA GLN A 673 -6.63 -11.62 -4.77
C GLN A 673 -6.19 -12.73 -5.72
N SER A 674 -4.98 -12.62 -6.24
CA SER A 674 -4.38 -13.64 -7.11
C SER A 674 -3.51 -14.62 -6.32
N SER A 675 -2.82 -15.53 -7.02
CA SER A 675 -1.85 -16.43 -6.38
C SER A 675 -0.58 -15.71 -5.90
N THR A 676 -0.33 -14.47 -6.37
CA THR A 676 0.90 -13.71 -6.13
C THR A 676 0.75 -12.51 -5.21
N GLY A 677 -0.45 -11.94 -5.07
CA GLY A 677 -0.72 -10.81 -4.18
C GLY A 677 -2.12 -10.22 -4.35
N LEU A 678 -2.32 -9.03 -3.79
CA LEU A 678 -3.52 -8.21 -3.95
C LEU A 678 -3.25 -7.03 -4.90
N VAL A 679 -4.22 -6.71 -5.77
CA VAL A 679 -4.18 -5.51 -6.62
C VAL A 679 -5.56 -4.86 -6.72
N LYS A 680 -5.60 -3.52 -6.71
CA LYS A 680 -6.84 -2.77 -6.90
C LYS A 680 -7.33 -2.89 -8.34
N LEU A 681 -8.63 -3.08 -8.52
CA LEU A 681 -9.28 -3.05 -9.83
C LEU A 681 -10.05 -1.74 -10.00
N HIS A 682 -10.06 -1.18 -11.21
CA HIS A 682 -10.96 -0.09 -11.60
C HIS A 682 -11.96 -0.59 -12.65
N HIS A 683 -13.23 -0.43 -12.32
CA HIS A 683 -14.37 -0.65 -13.19
C HIS A 683 -15.11 0.67 -13.40
N ILE A 684 -15.66 0.88 -14.59
CA ILE A 684 -16.67 1.90 -14.84
C ILE A 684 -17.84 1.21 -15.54
N SER A 685 -19.03 1.28 -14.95
CA SER A 685 -20.23 0.65 -15.49
C SER A 685 -20.71 1.35 -16.76
N TRP A 686 -21.38 0.61 -17.65
CA TRP A 686 -22.16 1.20 -18.74
C TRP A 686 -23.59 1.56 -18.28
N LEU A 687 -24.18 2.57 -18.92
CA LEU A 687 -25.59 2.92 -18.74
C LEU A 687 -26.48 1.74 -19.18
N GLY A 688 -27.29 1.20 -18.26
CA GLY A 688 -28.17 0.05 -18.52
C GLY A 688 -27.50 -1.34 -18.39
N GLN A 689 -26.32 -1.43 -17.78
CA GLN A 689 -25.65 -2.72 -17.56
C GLN A 689 -26.39 -3.58 -16.52
N SER A 690 -26.79 -4.80 -16.91
CA SER A 690 -27.66 -5.68 -16.10
C SER A 690 -26.96 -6.42 -14.94
N VAL A 691 -25.64 -6.39 -14.84
CA VAL A 691 -24.87 -7.12 -13.81
C VAL A 691 -23.77 -6.23 -13.28
N ASN A 692 -23.73 -6.03 -11.96
CA ASN A 692 -22.70 -5.21 -11.31
C ASN A 692 -21.53 -6.10 -10.85
N PRO A 693 -20.27 -5.63 -10.89
CA PRO A 693 -19.13 -6.41 -10.38
C PRO A 693 -19.26 -6.78 -8.90
N GLN A 694 -19.97 -5.96 -8.12
CA GLN A 694 -20.24 -6.21 -6.70
C GLN A 694 -20.96 -7.55 -6.44
N ASP A 695 -21.70 -8.07 -7.43
CA ASP A 695 -22.46 -9.32 -7.35
C ASP A 695 -21.56 -10.56 -7.56
N LEU A 696 -20.31 -10.34 -8.01
CA LEU A 696 -19.27 -11.36 -8.20
C LEU A 696 -18.27 -11.44 -7.04
N ILE A 697 -18.39 -10.58 -6.03
CA ILE A 697 -17.50 -10.57 -4.87
C ILE A 697 -17.57 -11.91 -4.12
N GLY A 698 -16.42 -12.40 -3.69
CA GLY A 698 -16.23 -13.73 -3.11
C GLY A 698 -15.98 -14.84 -4.14
N ARG A 699 -16.19 -14.60 -5.44
CA ARG A 699 -16.04 -15.61 -6.50
C ARG A 699 -14.65 -15.59 -7.13
N GLN A 700 -14.23 -16.73 -7.66
CA GLN A 700 -13.09 -16.83 -8.58
C GLN A 700 -13.47 -16.26 -9.95
N ILE A 701 -12.66 -15.33 -10.44
CA ILE A 701 -12.84 -14.64 -11.71
C ILE A 701 -11.52 -14.55 -12.49
N THR A 702 -11.63 -14.42 -13.80
CA THR A 702 -10.53 -14.04 -14.69
C THR A 702 -10.66 -12.57 -15.04
N VAL A 703 -9.64 -11.78 -14.75
CA VAL A 703 -9.58 -10.36 -15.07
C VAL A 703 -8.68 -10.16 -16.28
N ILE A 704 -9.23 -9.57 -17.35
CA ILE A 704 -8.49 -9.15 -18.54
C ILE A 704 -8.53 -7.63 -18.59
N GLY A 705 -7.37 -6.98 -18.71
CA GLY A 705 -7.28 -5.52 -18.69
C GLY A 705 -5.86 -4.97 -18.79
N TRP A 706 -5.69 -3.72 -18.40
CA TRP A 706 -4.42 -2.99 -18.45
C TRP A 706 -3.92 -2.69 -17.04
N PHE A 707 -2.78 -3.28 -16.67
CA PHE A 707 -2.08 -2.97 -15.43
C PHE A 707 -1.35 -1.62 -15.53
N ARG A 708 -1.47 -0.84 -14.45
CA ARG A 708 -0.98 0.53 -14.33
C ARG A 708 -0.01 0.63 -13.18
N ARG A 709 1.27 0.83 -13.47
CA ARG A 709 2.25 1.16 -12.43
C ARG A 709 2.25 2.68 -12.19
N GLY A 710 1.54 3.08 -11.14
CA GLY A 710 1.60 4.42 -10.54
C GLY A 710 2.00 4.36 -9.07
N ALA A 711 1.78 5.45 -8.34
CA ALA A 711 2.04 5.57 -6.90
C ALA A 711 1.22 4.59 -6.03
N THR A 712 0.06 4.18 -6.55
CA THR A 712 -0.78 3.08 -6.09
C THR A 712 -1.09 2.24 -7.32
N PRO A 713 -0.61 0.99 -7.47
CA PRO A 713 -0.84 0.16 -8.65
C PRO A 713 -2.31 -0.27 -8.79
N TRP A 714 -2.82 -0.36 -10.02
CA TRP A 714 -4.17 -0.85 -10.30
C TRP A 714 -4.28 -1.55 -11.66
N ILE A 715 -5.41 -2.21 -11.91
CA ILE A 715 -5.79 -2.74 -13.24
C ILE A 715 -7.06 -2.04 -13.71
N ASP A 716 -7.02 -1.38 -14.86
CA ASP A 716 -8.24 -0.99 -15.57
C ASP A 716 -8.82 -2.25 -16.23
N ILE A 717 -9.98 -2.68 -15.74
CA ILE A 717 -10.68 -3.87 -16.27
C ILE A 717 -11.10 -3.59 -17.71
N GLN A 718 -10.86 -4.52 -18.65
CA GLN A 718 -11.58 -4.57 -19.92
C GLN A 718 -12.77 -5.54 -19.82
N THR A 719 -12.50 -6.77 -19.35
CA THR A 719 -13.52 -7.79 -19.07
C THR A 719 -13.25 -8.54 -17.77
N LEU A 720 -14.32 -8.86 -17.04
CA LEU A 720 -14.33 -9.86 -15.96
C LEU A 720 -15.05 -11.08 -16.49
N GLN A 721 -14.43 -12.25 -16.40
CA GLN A 721 -15.04 -13.52 -16.79
C GLN A 721 -15.25 -14.39 -15.55
N THR A 722 -16.44 -14.93 -15.38
CA THR A 722 -16.75 -15.92 -14.34
C THR A 722 -16.46 -17.33 -14.85
N GLN A 723 -16.21 -18.27 -13.93
CA GLN A 723 -16.15 -19.70 -14.27
C GLN A 723 -17.44 -20.22 -14.95
N SER A 724 -18.58 -19.58 -14.69
CA SER A 724 -19.87 -19.83 -15.34
C SER A 724 -20.03 -19.21 -16.74
N GLY A 725 -18.96 -18.70 -17.36
CA GLY A 725 -18.98 -18.12 -18.71
C GLY A 725 -19.62 -16.73 -18.82
N LYS A 726 -20.26 -16.20 -17.76
CA LYS A 726 -20.77 -14.81 -17.75
C LYS A 726 -19.61 -13.83 -17.80
N THR A 727 -19.69 -12.86 -18.71
CA THR A 727 -18.72 -11.77 -18.88
C THR A 727 -19.33 -10.42 -18.46
N ILE A 728 -18.55 -9.61 -17.74
CA ILE A 728 -18.87 -8.20 -17.45
C ILE A 728 -17.85 -7.35 -18.19
N HIS A 729 -18.32 -6.47 -19.07
CA HIS A 729 -17.48 -5.52 -19.81
C HIS A 729 -17.37 -4.20 -19.04
N SER A 730 -16.23 -3.51 -19.19
CA SER A 730 -15.92 -2.26 -18.50
C SER A 730 -15.41 -1.22 -19.51
N PRO A 731 -16.30 -0.38 -20.08
CA PRO A 731 -15.98 0.44 -21.25
C PRO A 731 -15.21 1.74 -20.92
N HIS A 732 -14.05 1.63 -20.28
CA HIS A 732 -13.15 2.78 -20.02
C HIS A 732 -12.83 3.62 -21.27
N PRO A 733 -12.52 3.04 -22.46
CA PRO A 733 -12.23 3.84 -23.64
C PRO A 733 -13.44 4.66 -24.10
N ILE A 734 -14.66 4.08 -24.02
CA ILE A 734 -15.90 4.75 -24.42
C ILE A 734 -16.17 5.94 -23.50
N TRP A 735 -16.04 5.76 -22.17
CA TRP A 735 -16.19 6.87 -21.22
C TRP A 735 -15.16 7.98 -21.42
N SER A 736 -13.90 7.64 -21.75
CA SER A 736 -12.89 8.64 -22.08
C SER A 736 -13.20 9.37 -23.39
N THR A 737 -13.85 8.71 -24.37
CA THR A 737 -14.30 9.34 -25.62
C THR A 737 -15.51 10.24 -25.38
N VAL A 738 -16.49 9.78 -24.59
CA VAL A 738 -17.64 10.60 -24.17
C VAL A 738 -17.18 11.87 -23.46
N LEU A 739 -16.19 11.77 -22.56
CA LEU A 739 -15.61 12.93 -21.89
C LEU A 739 -14.91 13.89 -22.87
N ALA A 740 -14.18 13.38 -23.85
CA ALA A 740 -13.51 14.20 -24.86
C ALA A 740 -14.55 14.93 -25.76
N VAL A 741 -15.58 14.23 -26.22
CA VAL A 741 -16.68 14.80 -27.01
C VAL A 741 -17.46 15.83 -26.21
N ALA A 742 -17.79 15.55 -24.94
CA ALA A 742 -18.48 16.48 -24.07
C ALA A 742 -17.66 17.76 -23.81
N ALA A 743 -16.36 17.63 -23.56
CA ALA A 743 -15.46 18.79 -23.40
C ALA A 743 -15.36 19.63 -24.68
N GLN A 744 -15.27 18.97 -25.85
CA GLN A 744 -15.24 19.66 -27.15
C GLN A 744 -16.56 20.37 -27.46
N ALA A 745 -17.69 19.69 -27.25
CA ALA A 745 -19.02 20.25 -27.47
C ALA A 745 -19.31 21.42 -26.51
N TRP A 746 -18.89 21.33 -25.25
CA TRP A 746 -19.01 22.43 -24.28
C TRP A 746 -18.10 23.62 -24.66
N GLY A 747 -16.87 23.35 -25.10
CA GLY A 747 -15.97 24.40 -25.58
C GLY A 747 -16.51 25.10 -26.85
N ALA A 748 -17.10 24.35 -27.77
CA ALA A 748 -17.77 24.87 -28.96
C ALA A 748 -19.08 25.62 -28.64
N TYR A 749 -19.84 25.16 -27.65
CA TYR A 749 -21.02 25.87 -27.16
C TYR A 749 -20.65 27.24 -26.59
N ILE A 750 -19.65 27.31 -25.70
CA ILE A 750 -19.14 28.57 -25.17
C ILE A 750 -18.72 29.52 -26.31
N PHE A 751 -17.99 29.00 -27.30
CA PHE A 751 -17.56 29.76 -28.48
C PHE A 751 -18.72 30.30 -29.35
N LEU A 752 -19.89 29.66 -29.31
CA LEU A 752 -21.07 30.07 -30.09
C LEU A 752 -22.03 30.98 -29.32
N THR A 753 -21.95 31.01 -27.98
CA THR A 753 -22.85 31.79 -27.12
C THR A 753 -22.25 33.07 -26.53
N GLY A 754 -20.93 33.22 -26.62
CA GLY A 754 -20.21 34.45 -26.34
C GLY A 754 -19.61 35.02 -27.62
#